data_AF-H1B8D7-F1
#
_entry.id   AF-H1B8D7-F1
#
_cell.length_a   1.000
_cell.length_b   1.000
_cell.length_c   1.000
_cell.angle_alpha   90.00
_cell.angle_beta   90.00
_cell.angle_gamma   90.00
#
_symmetry.space_group_name_H-M   'P 1'
#
loop_
_entity.id
_entity.type
_entity.pdbx_description
1 polymer ?
#
loop_
_entity_poly.entity_id
_entity_poly.type
_entity_poly.pdbx_seq_one_letter_code
_entity_poly.pdbx_strand_id
1 'polypeptide(L)'
;MFLKRIELQGFKSFADKSIITFDSDVIGIVGPNGCGKSNINDAIRWVLGEQSVKSLRGNNMSDVIFSGSTARKAVNMAEVTLVFDNSRHIMNVEFEEVEVTRRLHRTSGEGEYFINKAPCRLKDIVNLVMDTGLGRDSLSIISQGNISAFADAKPEDRRALFEEAAGVAKYKKRKNESLSKLNRTQDNLSRLEDIIMELERQVNPLKRQAKKAEVYLEKKKQLEVIEVSVLVDEIEKLSEQIDMLKKKAFDLDSQKAMHETTIQVEDVKNSELRNEMYQLDREVNKLQEQYAKLSEESRMLETRKIEMDEKRKYALEFASNAEKAKELKAMMEEAHYEYEDRSKRLKNLETDIALQKEAAARLEHDVSYCTQENAQATSILNRLENRRAVLENLAKQPFNHQQAVKSVLDAGLNGILGVVSQLFKPLMNYETAISNALGGALYHIVTVDEEAARHAITFLKKNQSGRATFLPLPVMKPRYMQKEHRMLAENSVGFLGVASEFVENDTQFDTLRDALFGNVVITDNLIHANAIAKLLRFQYKIVTLEGDIVNRGGSMTGGKGRNNSTPLTIQKELNQVLQSLEGQQMKVEGLKNQLYALQAKKEQNSANLVQMQISSAQLDPIVKAKWAKYDRLKSDYEQIAPEEDLDKAELLEDDIVVKLSNVHSRIDEVSSSMKSKRERRMKAGSEVERKDAQIRQLRRDLNILQNEQREVEVAQAKAETKLETTLERLSSTYEMTFEYAQSQKAEIDIVEARKQVVILRQEISSLGNVNLDAPQEYKEVSERFEFLSRQRDDLMAAKDKILEAIDEMDDIMVKQFQEMFDKINAQLNDVFRALFGGGKARLFMVDPEDVLNTGIDIDVQPPGKTVQNIRLFSGGEKSLIAICVLFSILKARTMPLCIFDEVEAALDQANVERFAKYIAQFRGESQFIVVTHRPGTMAQCDALYGVTMQQNGVSQLLKVKLQDAINMIDKEEVKA
;
A
#
# COMPACT_ATOMS: atom_id res chain seq x y z
N MET A 1 -81.34 -4.57 -36.40
CA MET A 1 -80.82 -3.20 -36.44
C MET A 1 -81.52 -2.48 -37.57
N PHE A 2 -82.02 -1.27 -37.33
CA PHE A 2 -82.83 -0.51 -38.30
C PHE A 2 -82.53 0.99 -38.13
N LEU A 3 -82.30 1.74 -39.20
CA LEU A 3 -82.12 3.19 -39.12
C LEU A 3 -83.50 3.84 -38.96
N LYS A 4 -83.80 4.35 -37.76
CA LYS A 4 -85.10 4.96 -37.43
C LYS A 4 -85.24 6.38 -38.00
N ARG A 5 -84.21 7.20 -37.83
CA ARG A 5 -84.21 8.58 -38.35
C ARG A 5 -82.81 9.14 -38.58
N ILE A 6 -82.76 10.15 -39.44
CA ILE A 6 -81.59 10.99 -39.71
C ILE A 6 -81.99 12.43 -39.41
N GLU A 7 -81.19 13.12 -38.59
CA GLU A 7 -81.32 14.55 -38.36
C GLU A 7 -80.15 15.27 -39.04
N LEU A 8 -80.45 16.18 -39.96
CA LEU A 8 -79.48 16.94 -40.75
C LEU A 8 -79.63 18.42 -40.38
N GLN A 9 -78.53 19.09 -40.03
CA GLN A 9 -78.53 20.53 -39.79
C GLN A 9 -77.27 21.15 -40.39
N GLY A 10 -77.44 22.13 -41.28
CA GLY A 10 -76.32 22.85 -41.89
C GLY A 10 -75.42 21.98 -42.79
N PHE A 11 -75.88 20.80 -43.19
CA PHE A 11 -75.10 19.83 -43.96
C PHE A 11 -75.37 19.96 -45.47
N LYS A 12 -74.33 20.28 -46.25
CA LYS A 12 -74.40 20.50 -47.70
C LYS A 12 -75.62 21.33 -48.10
N SER A 13 -76.58 20.78 -48.86
CA SER A 13 -77.78 21.52 -49.30
C SER A 13 -78.90 21.65 -48.25
N PHE A 14 -78.75 21.05 -47.06
CA PHE A 14 -79.71 21.11 -45.96
C PHE A 14 -79.34 22.19 -44.94
N ALA A 15 -79.74 23.44 -45.22
CA ALA A 15 -79.44 24.58 -44.36
C ALA A 15 -80.26 24.60 -43.05
N ASP A 16 -81.51 24.13 -43.09
CA ASP A 16 -82.40 23.99 -41.93
C ASP A 16 -82.31 22.60 -41.30
N LYS A 17 -82.70 22.52 -40.02
CA LYS A 17 -82.88 21.22 -39.35
C LYS A 17 -83.95 20.41 -40.09
N SER A 18 -83.52 19.34 -40.73
CA SER A 18 -84.35 18.41 -41.49
C SER A 18 -84.30 17.04 -40.83
N ILE A 19 -85.47 16.47 -40.52
CA ILE A 19 -85.58 15.15 -39.89
C ILE A 19 -86.23 14.20 -40.88
N ILE A 20 -85.52 13.13 -41.24
CA ILE A 20 -86.05 12.04 -42.07
C ILE A 20 -86.33 10.87 -41.13
N THR A 21 -87.60 10.51 -40.95
CA THR A 21 -88.01 9.30 -40.21
C THR A 21 -88.29 8.17 -41.19
N PHE A 22 -87.75 6.99 -40.94
CA PHE A 22 -87.94 5.80 -41.74
C PHE A 22 -88.85 4.82 -41.01
N ASP A 23 -89.89 4.34 -41.69
CA ASP A 23 -90.94 3.47 -41.14
C ASP A 23 -91.24 2.27 -42.08
N SER A 24 -90.35 1.99 -43.04
CA SER A 24 -90.52 0.94 -44.04
C SER A 24 -89.17 0.32 -44.43
N ASP A 25 -89.22 -0.88 -45.02
CA ASP A 25 -88.03 -1.66 -45.34
C ASP A 25 -87.37 -1.23 -46.65
N VAL A 26 -88.15 -0.94 -47.70
CA VAL A 26 -87.61 -0.46 -49.00
C VAL A 26 -88.00 0.99 -49.23
N ILE A 27 -87.03 1.89 -49.13
CA ILE A 27 -87.23 3.34 -49.21
C ILE A 27 -86.58 3.88 -50.48
N GLY A 28 -87.36 4.59 -51.30
CA GLY A 28 -86.85 5.30 -52.47
C GLY A 28 -86.61 6.77 -52.17
N ILE A 29 -85.42 7.29 -52.47
CA ILE A 29 -85.11 8.72 -52.44
C ILE A 29 -85.11 9.23 -53.89
N VAL A 30 -86.05 10.13 -54.21
CA VAL A 30 -86.34 10.58 -55.57
C VAL A 30 -86.34 12.10 -55.68
N GLY A 31 -86.17 12.63 -56.89
CA GLY A 31 -86.17 14.08 -57.13
C GLY A 31 -85.37 14.47 -58.38
N PRO A 32 -85.46 15.73 -58.84
CA PRO A 32 -84.73 16.21 -60.01
C PRO A 32 -83.21 16.10 -59.88
N ASN A 33 -82.47 16.06 -60.99
CA ASN A 33 -81.01 16.03 -60.93
C ASN A 33 -80.47 17.33 -60.30
N GLY A 34 -79.49 17.20 -59.40
CA GLY A 34 -78.91 18.34 -58.68
C GLY A 34 -79.67 18.82 -57.43
N CYS A 35 -80.80 18.21 -57.04
CA CYS A 35 -81.58 18.66 -55.88
C CYS A 35 -81.04 18.20 -54.50
N GLY A 36 -79.88 17.52 -54.46
CA GLY A 36 -79.23 17.09 -53.21
C GLY A 36 -79.58 15.67 -52.73
N LYS A 37 -80.09 14.78 -53.58
CA LYS A 37 -80.46 13.40 -53.21
C LYS A 37 -79.30 12.61 -52.58
N SER A 38 -78.16 12.56 -53.26
CA SER A 38 -76.98 11.82 -52.77
C SER A 38 -76.33 12.47 -51.54
N ASN A 39 -76.67 13.72 -51.19
CA ASN A 39 -76.18 14.34 -49.96
C ASN A 39 -76.69 13.60 -48.71
N ILE A 40 -77.82 12.88 -48.79
CA ILE A 40 -78.33 12.06 -47.69
C ILE A 40 -77.41 10.84 -47.46
N ASN A 41 -76.95 10.19 -48.54
CA ASN A 41 -75.97 9.11 -48.46
C ASN A 41 -74.62 9.63 -47.92
N ASP A 42 -74.17 10.78 -48.43
CA ASP A 42 -72.94 11.42 -47.94
C ASP A 42 -73.02 11.76 -46.45
N ALA A 43 -74.19 12.17 -45.94
CA ALA A 43 -74.40 12.44 -44.52
C ALA A 43 -74.26 11.18 -43.66
N ILE A 44 -74.80 10.04 -44.13
CA ILE A 44 -74.69 8.76 -43.44
C ILE A 44 -73.23 8.29 -43.42
N ARG A 45 -72.54 8.31 -44.58
CA ARG A 45 -71.11 7.96 -44.69
C ARG A 45 -70.25 8.84 -43.77
N TRP A 46 -70.54 10.14 -43.73
CA TRP A 46 -69.80 11.10 -42.93
C TRP A 46 -69.93 10.81 -41.42
N VAL A 47 -71.12 10.54 -40.91
CA VAL A 47 -71.30 10.19 -39.49
C VAL A 47 -70.64 8.86 -39.12
N LEU A 48 -70.71 7.87 -40.01
CA LEU A 48 -70.11 6.54 -39.79
C LEU A 48 -68.58 6.49 -39.93
N GLY A 49 -67.94 7.65 -40.13
CA GLY A 49 -66.49 7.79 -40.00
C GLY A 49 -65.71 7.91 -41.31
N GLU A 50 -66.36 8.17 -42.45
CA GLU A 50 -65.65 8.50 -43.69
C GLU A 50 -64.85 9.81 -43.53
N GLN A 51 -63.56 9.74 -43.88
CA GLN A 51 -62.63 10.86 -43.83
C GLN A 51 -62.17 11.30 -45.22
N SER A 52 -62.39 10.49 -46.25
CA SER A 52 -62.05 10.83 -47.62
C SER A 52 -62.98 11.92 -48.14
N VAL A 53 -62.43 13.13 -48.27
CA VAL A 53 -63.13 14.30 -48.80
C VAL A 53 -63.62 14.05 -50.24
N LYS A 54 -62.85 13.27 -51.02
CA LYS A 54 -63.22 12.85 -52.38
C LYS A 54 -64.42 11.89 -52.38
N SER A 55 -64.51 10.97 -51.41
CA SER A 55 -65.65 10.05 -51.24
C SER A 55 -66.95 10.80 -50.95
N LEU A 56 -66.85 11.87 -50.15
CA LEU A 56 -67.94 12.77 -49.81
C LEU A 56 -68.21 13.84 -50.87
N ARG A 57 -67.69 13.71 -52.10
CA ARG A 57 -67.92 14.63 -53.22
C ARG A 57 -67.63 16.11 -52.89
N GLY A 58 -66.54 16.37 -52.16
CA GLY A 58 -66.04 17.72 -51.86
C GLY A 58 -64.55 17.86 -52.19
N ASN A 59 -64.01 19.08 -52.02
CA ASN A 59 -62.56 19.36 -52.17
C ASN A 59 -61.87 19.50 -50.80
N ASN A 60 -62.56 20.12 -49.82
CA ASN A 60 -62.12 20.24 -48.44
C ASN A 60 -63.16 19.65 -47.47
N MET A 61 -62.72 19.19 -46.29
CA MET A 61 -63.64 18.63 -45.27
C MET A 61 -64.68 19.67 -44.79
N SER A 62 -64.37 20.96 -44.87
CA SER A 62 -65.31 22.06 -44.57
C SER A 62 -66.47 22.17 -45.56
N ASP A 63 -66.37 21.54 -46.75
CA ASP A 63 -67.39 21.61 -47.81
C ASP A 63 -68.66 20.80 -47.45
N VAL A 64 -68.60 20.00 -46.38
CA VAL A 64 -69.80 19.38 -45.80
C VAL A 64 -70.72 20.40 -45.13
N ILE A 65 -70.24 21.62 -44.86
CA ILE A 65 -71.00 22.70 -44.21
C ILE A 65 -71.64 23.59 -45.27
N PHE A 66 -72.96 23.82 -45.20
CA PHE A 66 -73.73 24.62 -46.17
C PHE A 66 -73.09 25.98 -46.47
N SER A 67 -72.59 26.15 -47.69
CA SER A 67 -71.83 27.30 -48.20
C SER A 67 -72.66 28.56 -48.48
N GLY A 68 -73.97 28.51 -48.26
CA GLY A 68 -74.89 29.62 -48.55
C GLY A 68 -75.51 29.49 -49.94
N SER A 69 -76.63 30.19 -50.14
CA SER A 69 -77.31 30.32 -51.43
C SER A 69 -77.79 31.77 -51.63
N THR A 70 -78.35 32.09 -52.81
CA THR A 70 -78.86 33.44 -53.11
C THR A 70 -79.96 33.89 -52.14
N ALA A 71 -80.71 32.94 -51.56
CA ALA A 71 -81.77 33.21 -50.59
C ALA A 71 -81.31 33.09 -49.12
N ARG A 72 -80.14 32.50 -48.84
CA ARG A 72 -79.76 32.13 -47.46
C ARG A 72 -78.26 32.23 -47.20
N LYS A 73 -77.89 32.86 -46.07
CA LYS A 73 -76.49 32.98 -45.65
C LYS A 73 -75.88 31.62 -45.31
N ALA A 74 -74.57 31.51 -45.51
CA ALA A 74 -73.80 30.34 -45.14
C ALA A 74 -73.82 30.12 -43.61
N VAL A 75 -73.81 28.87 -43.17
CA VAL A 75 -73.78 28.49 -41.75
C VAL A 75 -72.37 28.10 -41.32
N ASN A 76 -72.07 28.22 -40.02
CA ASN A 76 -70.72 27.94 -39.49
C ASN A 76 -70.54 26.53 -38.92
N MET A 77 -71.60 25.73 -38.92
CA MET A 77 -71.60 24.40 -38.32
C MET A 77 -72.48 23.45 -39.15
N ALA A 78 -72.01 22.22 -39.34
CA ALA A 78 -72.83 21.11 -39.78
C ALA A 78 -72.90 20.06 -38.67
N GLU A 79 -74.11 19.56 -38.41
CA GLU A 79 -74.38 18.48 -37.48
C GLU A 79 -75.27 17.46 -38.17
N VAL A 80 -74.87 16.20 -38.08
CA VAL A 80 -75.67 15.07 -38.55
C VAL A 80 -75.75 14.04 -37.44
N THR A 81 -76.97 13.59 -37.17
CA THR A 81 -77.27 12.56 -36.18
C THR A 81 -78.00 11.40 -36.83
N LEU A 82 -77.49 10.19 -36.62
CA LEU A 82 -78.12 8.93 -37.02
C LEU A 82 -78.67 8.24 -35.79
N VAL A 83 -79.93 7.81 -35.85
CA VAL A 83 -80.58 7.08 -34.75
C VAL A 83 -80.91 5.67 -35.22
N PHE A 84 -80.26 4.69 -34.60
CA PHE A 84 -80.43 3.28 -34.91
C PHE A 84 -81.25 2.58 -33.82
N ASP A 85 -82.16 1.71 -34.26
CA ASP A 85 -82.73 0.66 -33.44
C ASP A 85 -81.71 -0.46 -33.27
N ASN A 86 -81.31 -0.73 -32.03
CA ASN A 86 -80.39 -1.78 -31.65
C ASN A 86 -81.06 -2.85 -30.76
N SER A 87 -82.39 -3.04 -30.86
CA SER A 87 -83.12 -4.08 -30.07
C SER A 87 -82.60 -5.51 -30.29
N ARG A 88 -81.87 -5.76 -31.38
CA ARG A 88 -81.21 -7.06 -31.66
C ARG A 88 -79.75 -7.13 -31.17
N HIS A 89 -79.26 -6.12 -30.45
CA HIS A 89 -77.89 -5.97 -29.93
C HIS A 89 -76.78 -6.29 -30.95
N ILE A 90 -76.95 -5.81 -32.18
CA ILE A 90 -75.96 -6.00 -33.25
C ILE A 90 -74.79 -5.03 -33.06
N MET A 91 -75.06 -3.81 -32.60
CA MET A 91 -74.03 -2.98 -31.99
C MET A 91 -73.81 -3.49 -30.57
N ASN A 92 -72.55 -3.77 -30.21
CA ASN A 92 -72.16 -4.33 -28.91
C ASN A 92 -72.23 -3.26 -27.79
N VAL A 93 -73.42 -2.72 -27.58
CA VAL A 93 -73.78 -1.73 -26.56
C VAL A 93 -75.10 -2.14 -25.92
N GLU A 94 -75.25 -1.85 -24.63
CA GLU A 94 -76.42 -2.26 -23.84
C GLU A 94 -77.69 -1.48 -24.20
N PHE A 95 -77.57 -0.37 -24.93
CA PHE A 95 -78.69 0.48 -25.30
C PHE A 95 -79.49 -0.10 -26.49
N GLU A 96 -80.82 -0.14 -26.34
CA GLU A 96 -81.78 -0.53 -27.40
C GLU A 96 -81.90 0.51 -28.52
N GLU A 97 -81.55 1.77 -28.25
CA GLU A 97 -81.48 2.85 -29.24
C GLU A 97 -80.10 3.52 -29.17
N VAL A 98 -79.46 3.67 -30.32
CA VAL A 98 -78.10 4.22 -30.43
C VAL A 98 -78.10 5.44 -31.33
N GLU A 99 -77.74 6.58 -30.76
CA GLU A 99 -77.61 7.88 -31.42
C GLU A 99 -76.12 8.14 -31.72
N VAL A 100 -75.76 8.25 -32.99
CA VAL A 100 -74.40 8.61 -33.42
C VAL A 100 -74.44 10.00 -34.06
N THR A 101 -73.71 10.95 -33.48
CA THR A 101 -73.68 12.34 -33.95
C THR A 101 -72.26 12.74 -34.34
N ARG A 102 -72.13 13.40 -35.50
CA ARG A 102 -70.90 14.07 -35.92
C ARG A 102 -71.18 15.55 -36.14
N ARG A 103 -70.34 16.41 -35.56
CA ARG A 103 -70.41 17.87 -35.70
C ARG A 103 -69.09 18.42 -36.21
N LEU A 104 -69.14 19.41 -37.10
CA LEU A 104 -67.97 20.12 -37.61
C LEU A 104 -68.22 21.62 -37.66
N HIS A 105 -67.27 22.39 -37.14
CA HIS A 105 -67.29 23.85 -37.18
C HIS A 105 -66.28 24.38 -38.20
N ARG A 106 -66.64 25.45 -38.93
CA ARG A 106 -65.76 26.09 -39.91
C ARG A 106 -64.49 26.69 -39.31
N THR A 107 -64.58 27.17 -38.07
CA THR A 107 -63.50 27.91 -37.40
C THR A 107 -62.44 27.00 -36.79
N SER A 108 -62.82 25.85 -36.22
CA SER A 108 -61.87 24.90 -35.62
C SER A 108 -61.33 23.89 -36.63
N GLY A 109 -62.13 23.50 -37.63
CA GLY A 109 -61.78 22.42 -38.56
C GLY A 109 -61.72 21.02 -37.91
N GLU A 110 -61.89 20.94 -36.58
CA GLU A 110 -61.92 19.69 -35.82
C GLU A 110 -63.34 19.14 -35.76
N GLY A 111 -63.50 17.86 -36.10
CA GLY A 111 -64.77 17.15 -36.01
C GLY A 111 -65.00 16.61 -34.59
N GLU A 112 -66.14 16.94 -34.00
CA GLU A 112 -66.62 16.39 -32.74
C GLU A 112 -67.49 15.15 -32.99
N TYR A 113 -67.34 14.13 -32.14
CA TYR A 113 -68.00 12.83 -32.27
C TYR A 113 -68.73 12.49 -30.98
N PHE A 114 -69.97 12.03 -31.11
CA PHE A 114 -70.79 11.65 -29.95
C PHE A 114 -71.51 10.32 -30.19
N ILE A 115 -71.58 9.50 -29.14
CA ILE A 115 -72.45 8.32 -29.07
C ILE A 115 -73.40 8.56 -27.89
N ASN A 116 -74.71 8.51 -28.12
CA ASN A 116 -75.74 8.83 -27.12
C ASN A 116 -75.46 10.16 -26.39
N LYS A 117 -75.04 11.19 -27.15
CA LYS A 117 -74.65 12.53 -26.67
C LYS A 117 -73.39 12.59 -25.79
N ALA A 118 -72.72 11.47 -25.51
CA ALA A 118 -71.43 11.45 -24.83
C ALA A 118 -70.27 11.64 -25.83
N PRO A 119 -69.30 12.54 -25.54
CA PRO A 119 -68.16 12.77 -26.43
C PRO A 119 -67.28 11.51 -26.52
N CYS A 120 -66.87 11.14 -27.73
CA CYS A 120 -66.06 9.96 -28.01
C CYS A 120 -65.00 10.26 -29.06
N ARG A 121 -64.06 9.32 -29.29
CA ARG A 121 -63.10 9.43 -30.39
C ARG A 121 -63.69 8.78 -31.64
N LEU A 122 -63.22 9.21 -32.81
CA LEU A 122 -63.56 8.53 -34.07
C LEU A 122 -63.25 7.02 -34.03
N LYS A 123 -62.19 6.60 -33.33
CA LYS A 123 -61.84 5.18 -33.14
C LYS A 123 -62.98 4.40 -32.47
N ASP A 124 -63.71 5.03 -31.56
CA ASP A 124 -64.80 4.41 -30.81
C ASP A 124 -66.03 4.22 -31.70
N ILE A 125 -66.37 5.22 -32.53
CA ILE A 125 -67.42 5.08 -33.57
C ILE A 125 -67.04 4.00 -34.59
N VAL A 126 -65.79 4.01 -35.09
CA VAL A 126 -65.33 3.01 -36.06
C VAL A 126 -65.39 1.60 -35.46
N ASN A 127 -65.02 1.43 -34.18
CA ASN A 127 -65.12 0.15 -33.49
C ASN A 127 -66.57 -0.29 -33.25
N LEU A 128 -67.47 0.63 -32.88
CA LEU A 128 -68.90 0.37 -32.67
C LEU A 128 -69.55 -0.22 -33.93
N VAL A 129 -69.13 0.26 -35.10
CA VAL A 129 -69.72 -0.03 -36.40
C VAL A 129 -68.95 -1.16 -37.15
N MET A 130 -67.78 -1.58 -36.64
CA MET A 130 -66.90 -2.56 -37.29
C MET A 130 -67.54 -3.94 -37.47
N ASP A 131 -68.30 -4.41 -36.47
CA ASP A 131 -68.96 -5.72 -36.52
C ASP A 131 -70.34 -5.68 -37.19
N THR A 132 -70.91 -4.49 -37.42
CA THR A 132 -72.27 -4.31 -37.99
C THR A 132 -72.28 -4.29 -39.52
N GLY A 133 -71.11 -4.26 -40.17
CA GLY A 133 -70.99 -4.18 -41.63
C GLY A 133 -71.25 -2.78 -42.21
N LEU A 134 -71.14 -1.73 -41.40
CA LEU A 134 -71.39 -0.32 -41.78
C LEU A 134 -70.10 0.54 -41.77
N GLY A 135 -68.93 -0.12 -41.76
CA GLY A 135 -67.61 0.54 -41.69
C GLY A 135 -67.19 1.30 -42.95
N ARG A 136 -65.98 1.87 -42.93
CA ARG A 136 -65.43 2.75 -43.98
C ARG A 136 -65.40 2.11 -45.37
N ASP A 137 -65.04 0.84 -45.47
CA ASP A 137 -64.95 0.11 -46.73
C ASP A 137 -66.18 -0.76 -46.99
N SER A 138 -67.29 -0.46 -46.29
CA SER A 138 -68.37 -1.43 -46.15
C SER A 138 -69.23 -1.69 -47.37
N LEU A 139 -69.52 -2.98 -47.53
CA LEU A 139 -70.56 -3.59 -48.38
C LEU A 139 -71.97 -3.00 -48.21
N SER A 140 -72.23 -2.24 -47.15
CA SER A 140 -73.56 -1.68 -46.89
C SER A 140 -73.87 -0.43 -47.71
N ILE A 141 -72.87 0.30 -48.19
CA ILE A 141 -73.05 1.56 -48.90
C ILE A 141 -72.46 1.47 -50.31
N ILE A 142 -73.31 1.28 -51.31
CA ILE A 142 -72.90 1.04 -52.68
C ILE A 142 -73.32 2.20 -53.58
N SER A 143 -72.33 2.77 -54.26
CA SER A 143 -72.53 3.74 -55.33
C SER A 143 -72.11 3.15 -56.67
N GLN A 144 -72.52 3.80 -57.77
CA GLN A 144 -72.05 3.47 -59.11
C GLN A 144 -70.52 3.35 -59.23
N GLY A 145 -69.77 4.18 -58.50
CA GLY A 145 -68.30 4.15 -58.47
C GLY A 145 -67.73 2.88 -57.82
N ASN A 146 -68.35 2.37 -56.75
CA ASN A 146 -67.89 1.16 -56.05
C ASN A 146 -68.11 -0.10 -56.92
N ILE A 147 -69.21 -0.14 -57.67
CA ILE A 147 -69.58 -1.24 -58.57
C ILE A 147 -68.60 -1.33 -59.75
N SER A 148 -68.29 -0.19 -60.35
CA SER A 148 -67.32 -0.13 -61.45
C SER A 148 -65.90 -0.48 -60.97
N ALA A 149 -65.49 0.04 -59.80
CA ALA A 149 -64.20 -0.31 -59.19
C ALA A 149 -64.06 -1.82 -58.90
N PHE A 150 -65.11 -2.47 -58.39
CA PHE A 150 -65.12 -3.92 -58.15
C PHE A 150 -65.00 -4.73 -59.44
N ALA A 151 -65.73 -4.34 -60.49
CA ALA A 151 -65.73 -5.04 -61.76
C ALA A 151 -64.36 -4.98 -62.46
N ASP A 152 -63.65 -3.85 -62.34
CA ASP A 152 -62.34 -3.64 -62.96
C ASP A 152 -61.14 -4.07 -62.08
N ALA A 153 -61.36 -4.34 -60.78
CA ALA A 153 -60.32 -4.76 -59.82
C ALA A 153 -59.55 -6.01 -60.28
N LYS A 154 -58.29 -6.15 -59.82
CA LYS A 154 -57.53 -7.40 -59.94
C LYS A 154 -58.05 -8.44 -58.92
N PRO A 155 -57.85 -9.74 -59.16
CA PRO A 155 -58.29 -10.78 -58.22
C PRO A 155 -57.82 -10.56 -56.78
N GLU A 156 -56.60 -10.05 -56.58
CA GLU A 156 -56.02 -9.76 -55.26
C GLU A 156 -56.74 -8.59 -54.57
N ASP A 157 -57.05 -7.53 -55.33
CA ASP A 157 -57.78 -6.36 -54.81
C ASP A 157 -59.26 -6.69 -54.54
N ARG A 158 -59.85 -7.57 -55.36
CA ARG A 158 -61.24 -8.01 -55.25
C ARG A 158 -61.51 -8.81 -53.97
N ARG A 159 -60.48 -9.50 -53.46
CA ARG A 159 -60.51 -10.28 -52.23
C ARG A 159 -60.95 -9.46 -51.02
N ALA A 160 -60.60 -8.18 -50.96
CA ALA A 160 -60.93 -7.29 -49.84
C ALA A 160 -62.44 -7.29 -49.51
N LEU A 161 -63.29 -7.37 -50.54
CA LEU A 161 -64.74 -7.45 -50.38
C LEU A 161 -65.18 -8.73 -49.66
N PHE A 162 -64.56 -9.86 -50.00
CA PHE A 162 -64.84 -11.16 -49.40
C PHE A 162 -64.25 -11.26 -47.99
N GLU A 163 -63.10 -10.63 -47.72
CA GLU A 163 -62.52 -10.54 -46.37
C GLU A 163 -63.43 -9.77 -45.42
N GLU A 164 -64.05 -8.70 -45.90
CA GLU A 164 -65.02 -7.95 -45.12
C GLU A 164 -66.33 -8.73 -44.92
N ALA A 165 -66.82 -9.40 -45.96
CA ALA A 165 -67.99 -10.27 -45.87
C ALA A 165 -67.79 -11.41 -44.86
N ALA A 166 -66.60 -12.03 -44.84
CA ALA A 166 -66.22 -13.08 -43.89
C ALA A 166 -65.95 -12.57 -42.47
N GLY A 167 -65.81 -11.24 -42.29
CA GLY A 167 -65.51 -10.65 -40.98
C GLY A 167 -64.07 -10.89 -40.50
N VAL A 168 -63.16 -11.32 -41.40
CA VAL A 168 -61.76 -11.63 -41.07
C VAL A 168 -60.86 -10.40 -41.03
N ALA A 169 -61.32 -9.27 -41.59
CA ALA A 169 -60.59 -8.00 -41.61
C ALA A 169 -60.16 -7.52 -40.21
N LYS A 170 -60.96 -7.77 -39.17
CA LYS A 170 -60.62 -7.42 -37.77
C LYS A 170 -59.45 -8.23 -37.22
N TYR A 171 -59.40 -9.52 -37.52
CA TYR A 171 -58.33 -10.42 -37.09
C TYR A 171 -57.03 -10.09 -37.83
N LYS A 172 -57.12 -9.78 -39.13
CA LYS A 172 -55.97 -9.33 -39.95
C LYS A 172 -55.36 -8.04 -39.39
N LYS A 173 -56.19 -7.09 -38.94
CA LYS A 173 -55.73 -5.87 -38.27
C LYS A 173 -55.05 -6.16 -36.92
N ARG A 174 -55.64 -7.01 -36.08
CA ARG A 174 -55.05 -7.41 -34.78
C ARG A 174 -53.74 -8.19 -34.95
N LYS A 175 -53.63 -9.03 -35.98
CA LYS A 175 -52.40 -9.72 -36.36
C LYS A 175 -51.29 -8.73 -36.69
N ASN A 176 -51.56 -7.74 -37.54
CA ASN A 176 -50.56 -6.72 -37.91
C ASN A 176 -50.10 -5.89 -36.70
N GLU A 177 -50.99 -5.55 -35.77
CA GLU A 177 -50.63 -4.89 -34.51
C GLU A 177 -49.72 -5.79 -33.64
N SER A 178 -50.02 -7.09 -33.58
CA SER A 178 -49.23 -8.08 -32.82
C SER A 178 -47.86 -8.32 -33.45
N LEU A 179 -47.76 -8.39 -34.77
CA LEU A 179 -46.49 -8.47 -35.51
C LEU A 179 -45.61 -7.23 -35.29
N SER A 180 -46.20 -6.03 -35.28
CA SER A 180 -45.45 -4.81 -34.96
C SER A 180 -44.93 -4.82 -33.52
N LYS A 181 -45.72 -5.34 -32.57
CA LYS A 181 -45.30 -5.51 -31.17
C LYS A 181 -44.18 -6.54 -31.04
N LEU A 182 -44.26 -7.66 -31.76
CA LEU A 182 -43.24 -8.71 -31.80
C LEU A 182 -41.89 -8.16 -32.27
N ASN A 183 -41.87 -7.43 -33.39
CA ASN A 183 -40.64 -6.83 -33.93
C ASN A 183 -39.99 -5.88 -32.92
N ARG A 184 -40.78 -5.02 -32.26
CA ARG A 184 -40.27 -4.14 -31.20
C ARG A 184 -39.68 -4.91 -30.03
N THR A 185 -40.35 -6.00 -29.60
CA THR A 185 -39.84 -6.86 -28.52
C THR A 185 -38.54 -7.55 -28.93
N GLN A 186 -38.42 -8.00 -30.17
CA GLN A 186 -37.23 -8.65 -30.70
C GLN A 186 -36.03 -7.68 -30.81
N ASP A 187 -36.25 -6.46 -31.28
CA ASP A 187 -35.22 -5.41 -31.31
C ASP A 187 -34.71 -5.06 -29.90
N ASN A 188 -35.64 -4.95 -28.94
CA ASN A 188 -35.27 -4.69 -27.54
C ASN A 188 -34.50 -5.86 -26.92
N LEU A 189 -34.88 -7.10 -27.24
CA LEU A 189 -34.19 -8.29 -26.77
C LEU A 189 -32.75 -8.33 -27.27
N SER A 190 -32.52 -8.08 -28.56
CA SER A 190 -31.18 -8.05 -29.15
C SER A 190 -30.29 -6.99 -28.48
N ARG A 191 -30.79 -5.78 -28.24
CA ARG A 191 -30.03 -4.74 -27.52
C ARG A 191 -29.70 -5.14 -26.09
N LEU A 192 -30.64 -5.80 -25.42
CA LEU A 192 -30.47 -6.22 -24.04
C LEU A 192 -29.45 -7.38 -23.94
N GLU A 193 -29.43 -8.29 -24.91
CA GLU A 193 -28.41 -9.35 -25.03
C GLU A 193 -27.00 -8.77 -25.22
N ASP A 194 -26.83 -7.75 -26.07
CA ASP A 194 -25.53 -7.06 -26.24
C ASP A 194 -25.03 -6.47 -24.93
N ILE A 195 -25.91 -5.81 -24.16
CA ILE A 195 -25.57 -5.22 -22.85
C ILE A 195 -25.18 -6.31 -21.85
N ILE A 196 -25.92 -7.41 -21.80
CA ILE A 196 -25.62 -8.55 -20.92
C ILE A 196 -24.26 -9.14 -21.25
N MET A 197 -23.94 -9.34 -22.54
CA MET A 197 -22.65 -9.90 -22.95
C MET A 197 -21.47 -9.01 -22.54
N GLU A 198 -21.62 -7.68 -22.64
CA GLU A 198 -20.60 -6.75 -22.20
C GLU A 198 -20.44 -6.75 -20.67
N LEU A 199 -21.55 -6.78 -19.92
CA LEU A 199 -21.51 -6.90 -18.46
C LEU A 199 -20.86 -8.22 -18.01
N GLU A 200 -21.18 -9.35 -18.66
CA GLU A 200 -20.59 -10.66 -18.35
C GLU A 200 -19.05 -10.66 -18.48
N ARG A 201 -18.53 -9.99 -19.52
CA ARG A 201 -17.08 -9.82 -19.73
C ARG A 201 -16.42 -9.04 -18.60
N GLN A 202 -17.14 -8.12 -17.95
CA GLN A 202 -16.64 -7.30 -16.85
C GLN A 202 -16.75 -8.00 -15.49
N VAL A 203 -17.83 -8.76 -15.26
CA VAL A 203 -18.10 -9.45 -13.97
C VAL A 203 -16.97 -10.40 -13.57
N ASN A 204 -16.48 -11.23 -14.50
CA ASN A 204 -15.48 -12.25 -14.18
C ASN A 204 -14.10 -11.69 -13.77
N PRO A 205 -13.51 -10.73 -14.49
CA PRO A 205 -12.32 -10.00 -14.04
C PRO A 205 -12.54 -9.28 -12.70
N LEU A 206 -13.65 -8.55 -12.55
CA LEU A 206 -13.96 -7.81 -11.32
C LEU A 206 -14.09 -8.76 -10.11
N LYS A 207 -14.69 -9.94 -10.28
CA LYS A 207 -14.76 -10.98 -9.24
C LYS A 207 -13.39 -11.42 -8.74
N ARG A 208 -12.42 -11.61 -9.67
CA ARG A 208 -11.04 -11.98 -9.30
C ARG A 208 -10.34 -10.83 -8.58
N GLN A 209 -10.55 -9.59 -9.03
CA GLN A 209 -9.98 -8.41 -8.39
C GLN A 209 -10.58 -8.17 -7.00
N ALA A 210 -11.90 -8.31 -6.84
CA ALA A 210 -12.62 -8.22 -5.56
C ALA A 210 -12.07 -9.22 -4.55
N LYS A 211 -11.96 -10.51 -4.92
CA LYS A 211 -11.42 -11.55 -4.04
C LYS A 211 -9.97 -11.26 -3.64
N LYS A 212 -9.18 -10.71 -4.56
CA LYS A 212 -7.80 -10.29 -4.29
C LYS A 212 -7.75 -9.12 -3.30
N ALA A 213 -8.67 -8.16 -3.42
CA ALA A 213 -8.82 -7.03 -2.51
C ALA A 213 -9.27 -7.45 -1.10
N GLU A 214 -10.19 -8.40 -1.00
CA GLU A 214 -10.60 -8.99 0.28
C GLU A 214 -9.44 -9.64 1.01
N VAL A 215 -8.65 -10.49 0.32
CA VAL A 215 -7.45 -11.13 0.90
C VAL A 215 -6.41 -10.09 1.32
N TYR A 216 -6.23 -9.03 0.53
CA TYR A 216 -5.34 -7.92 0.89
C TYR A 216 -5.81 -7.22 2.17
N LEU A 217 -7.10 -6.87 2.28
CA LEU A 217 -7.65 -6.20 3.46
C LEU A 217 -7.54 -7.06 4.71
N GLU A 218 -7.80 -8.37 4.60
CA GLU A 218 -7.67 -9.31 5.71
C GLU A 218 -6.22 -9.41 6.20
N LYS A 219 -5.27 -9.62 5.27
CA LYS A 219 -3.83 -9.67 5.62
C LYS A 219 -3.31 -8.33 6.14
N LYS A 220 -3.77 -7.21 5.60
CA LYS A 220 -3.40 -5.86 6.07
C LYS A 220 -3.86 -5.65 7.52
N LYS A 221 -5.08 -6.08 7.86
CA LYS A 221 -5.60 -5.98 9.23
C LYS A 221 -4.85 -6.90 10.20
N GLN A 222 -4.50 -8.11 9.78
CA GLN A 222 -3.65 -9.01 10.59
C GLN A 222 -2.26 -8.41 10.81
N LEU A 223 -1.66 -7.84 9.76
CA LEU A 223 -0.37 -7.16 9.83
C LEU A 223 -0.44 -5.98 10.81
N GLU A 224 -1.48 -5.16 10.75
CA GLU A 224 -1.68 -4.01 11.63
C GLU A 224 -1.67 -4.40 13.12
N VAL A 225 -2.45 -5.40 13.52
CA VAL A 225 -2.53 -5.84 14.92
C VAL A 225 -1.17 -6.33 15.45
N ILE A 226 -0.49 -7.16 14.66
CA ILE A 226 0.79 -7.76 15.05
C ILE A 226 1.91 -6.71 15.03
N GLU A 227 1.96 -5.90 13.97
CA GLU A 227 3.01 -4.91 13.78
C GLU A 227 2.94 -3.78 14.81
N VAL A 228 1.74 -3.28 15.15
CA VAL A 228 1.57 -2.30 16.22
C VAL A 228 2.09 -2.85 17.55
N SER A 229 1.80 -4.11 17.87
CA SER A 229 2.28 -4.75 19.10
C SER A 229 3.82 -4.87 19.15
N VAL A 230 4.45 -5.16 18.00
CA VAL A 230 5.93 -5.19 17.88
C VAL A 230 6.53 -3.79 18.02
N LEU A 231 5.92 -2.77 17.40
CA LEU A 231 6.40 -1.39 17.46
C LEU A 231 6.32 -0.84 18.89
N VAL A 232 5.24 -1.15 19.63
CA VAL A 232 5.10 -0.74 21.03
C VAL A 232 6.20 -1.35 21.91
N ASP A 233 6.47 -2.65 21.78
CA ASP A 233 7.55 -3.30 22.53
C ASP A 233 8.95 -2.73 22.16
N GLU A 234 9.17 -2.43 20.89
CA GLU A 234 10.42 -1.81 20.44
C GLU A 234 10.58 -0.38 20.99
N ILE A 235 9.51 0.41 21.00
CA ILE A 235 9.48 1.74 21.63
C ILE A 235 9.77 1.64 23.13
N GLU A 236 9.13 0.72 23.87
CA GLU A 236 9.36 0.53 25.31
C GLU A 236 10.84 0.20 25.58
N LYS A 237 11.41 -0.78 24.85
CA LYS A 237 12.82 -1.16 24.99
C LYS A 237 13.80 -0.05 24.65
N LEU A 238 13.52 0.70 23.57
CA LEU A 238 14.35 1.85 23.19
C LEU A 238 14.27 2.96 24.23
N SER A 239 13.09 3.20 24.81
CA SER A 239 12.88 4.18 25.88
C SER A 239 13.69 3.81 27.13
N GLU A 240 13.59 2.56 27.58
CA GLU A 240 14.38 2.04 28.71
C GLU A 240 15.88 2.12 28.43
N GLN A 241 16.31 1.79 27.21
CA GLN A 241 17.70 1.87 26.80
C GLN A 241 18.21 3.33 26.83
N ILE A 242 17.43 4.29 26.33
CA ILE A 242 17.77 5.71 26.36
C ILE A 242 17.89 6.20 27.80
N ASP A 243 16.97 5.81 28.69
CA ASP A 243 17.02 6.22 30.10
C ASP A 243 18.25 5.64 30.83
N MET A 244 18.62 4.38 30.54
CA MET A 244 19.86 3.80 31.05
C MET A 244 21.10 4.53 30.54
N LEU A 245 21.14 4.88 29.24
CA LEU A 245 22.25 5.61 28.65
C LEU A 245 22.35 7.04 29.18
N LYS A 246 21.22 7.73 29.39
CA LYS A 246 21.18 9.06 30.01
C LYS A 246 21.72 9.06 31.44
N LYS A 247 21.34 8.06 32.25
CA LYS A 247 21.90 7.88 33.60
C LYS A 247 23.41 7.67 33.55
N LYS A 248 23.88 6.79 32.66
CA LYS A 248 25.32 6.53 32.50
C LYS A 248 26.08 7.77 32.03
N ALA A 249 25.52 8.55 31.11
CA ALA A 249 26.11 9.80 30.64
C ALA A 249 26.23 10.83 31.78
N PHE A 250 25.20 10.95 32.62
CA PHE A 250 25.20 11.81 33.80
C PHE A 250 26.26 11.40 34.84
N ASP A 251 26.41 10.11 35.10
CA ASP A 251 27.43 9.59 36.01
C ASP A 251 28.85 9.87 35.50
N LEU A 252 29.09 9.67 34.20
CA LEU A 252 30.38 9.97 33.56
C LEU A 252 30.71 11.47 33.59
N ASP A 253 29.71 12.33 33.36
CA ASP A 253 29.91 13.78 33.42
C ASP A 253 30.26 14.26 34.83
N SER A 254 29.59 13.68 35.85
CA SER A 254 29.91 13.92 37.26
C SER A 254 31.34 13.50 37.61
N GLN A 255 31.79 12.33 37.13
CA GLN A 255 33.17 11.86 37.33
C GLN A 255 34.20 12.76 36.64
N LYS A 256 33.93 13.21 35.42
CA LYS A 256 34.80 14.17 34.71
C LYS A 256 34.92 15.48 35.47
N ALA A 257 33.81 16.07 35.91
CA ALA A 257 33.81 17.32 36.66
C ALA A 257 34.64 17.19 37.95
N MET A 258 34.56 16.04 38.63
CA MET A 258 35.39 15.74 39.80
C MET A 258 36.89 15.68 39.44
N HIS A 259 37.25 15.00 38.35
CA HIS A 259 38.64 14.93 37.90
C HIS A 259 39.20 16.28 37.42
N GLU A 260 38.42 17.08 36.68
CA GLU A 260 38.80 18.43 36.26
C GLU A 260 39.05 19.34 37.46
N THR A 261 38.15 19.32 38.45
CA THR A 261 38.31 20.08 39.69
C THR A 261 39.56 19.64 40.45
N THR A 262 39.79 18.32 40.54
CA THR A 262 40.98 17.76 41.21
C THR A 262 42.27 18.20 40.50
N ILE A 263 42.29 18.16 39.16
CA ILE A 263 43.43 18.63 38.36
C ILE A 263 43.70 20.11 38.65
N GLN A 264 42.68 20.97 38.65
CA GLN A 264 42.85 22.39 38.94
C GLN A 264 43.43 22.63 40.34
N VAL A 265 42.91 21.95 41.37
CA VAL A 265 43.42 22.06 42.74
C VAL A 265 44.90 21.64 42.83
N GLU A 266 45.27 20.55 42.18
CA GLU A 266 46.64 20.05 42.19
C GLU A 266 47.59 20.94 41.35
N ASP A 267 47.14 21.49 40.22
CA ASP A 267 47.89 22.46 39.42
C ASP A 267 48.18 23.74 40.23
N VAL A 268 47.22 24.24 41.01
CA VAL A 268 47.42 25.39 41.91
C VAL A 268 48.49 25.09 42.97
N LYS A 269 48.37 23.97 43.71
CA LYS A 269 49.36 23.57 44.72
C LYS A 269 50.76 23.40 44.12
N ASN A 270 50.83 22.82 42.92
CA ASN A 270 52.10 22.61 42.22
C ASN A 270 52.72 23.96 41.79
N SER A 271 51.90 24.94 41.41
CA SER A 271 52.36 26.31 41.13
C SER A 271 52.90 27.01 42.39
N GLU A 272 52.29 26.81 43.55
CA GLU A 272 52.75 27.35 44.83
C GLU A 272 54.12 26.78 45.21
N LEU A 273 54.32 25.47 45.07
CA LEU A 273 55.61 24.82 45.32
C LEU A 273 56.69 25.32 44.35
N ARG A 274 56.37 25.53 43.08
CA ARG A 274 57.32 26.13 42.11
C ARG A 274 57.70 27.56 42.49
N ASN A 275 56.76 28.34 43.02
CA ASN A 275 57.04 29.67 43.54
C ASN A 275 57.92 29.62 44.80
N GLU A 276 57.69 28.68 45.72
CA GLU A 276 58.55 28.46 46.89
C GLU A 276 59.98 28.11 46.44
N MET A 277 60.14 27.21 45.46
CA MET A 277 61.46 26.89 44.89
C MET A 277 62.16 28.13 44.33
N TYR A 278 61.44 28.97 43.57
CA TYR A 278 62.01 30.20 43.01
C TYR A 278 62.44 31.19 44.11
N GLN A 279 61.67 31.31 45.19
CA GLN A 279 62.04 32.14 46.34
C GLN A 279 63.29 31.58 47.04
N LEU A 280 63.33 30.27 47.30
CA LEU A 280 64.47 29.60 47.92
C LEU A 280 65.73 29.75 47.06
N ASP A 281 65.64 29.61 45.73
CA ASP A 281 66.77 29.82 44.82
C ASP A 281 67.28 31.27 44.89
N ARG A 282 66.38 32.27 44.96
CA ARG A 282 66.77 33.69 45.19
C ARG A 282 67.49 33.90 46.52
N GLU A 283 67.00 33.28 47.59
CA GLU A 283 67.62 33.39 48.92
C GLU A 283 68.99 32.70 48.97
N VAL A 284 69.12 31.52 48.35
CA VAL A 284 70.40 30.82 48.21
C VAL A 284 71.41 31.69 47.44
N ASN A 285 70.99 32.32 46.35
CA ASN A 285 71.85 33.23 45.59
C ASN A 285 72.30 34.45 46.43
N LYS A 286 71.41 35.04 47.24
CA LYS A 286 71.77 36.13 48.17
C LYS A 286 72.79 35.67 49.21
N LEU A 287 72.59 34.48 49.79
CA LEU A 287 73.53 33.92 50.76
C LEU A 287 74.87 33.58 50.10
N GLN A 288 74.89 33.13 48.85
CA GLN A 288 76.14 32.95 48.09
C GLN A 288 76.89 34.26 47.87
N GLU A 289 76.18 35.36 47.59
CA GLU A 289 76.80 36.68 47.48
C GLU A 289 77.37 37.15 48.83
N GLN A 290 76.65 36.92 49.93
CA GLN A 290 77.14 37.20 51.28
C GLN A 290 78.37 36.34 51.64
N TYR A 291 78.33 35.05 51.32
CA TYR A 291 79.46 34.14 51.49
C TYR A 291 80.68 34.63 50.72
N ALA A 292 80.52 35.06 49.46
CA ALA A 292 81.61 35.62 48.67
C ALA A 292 82.22 36.88 49.29
N LYS A 293 81.37 37.81 49.81
CA LYS A 293 81.84 39.01 50.51
C LYS A 293 82.62 38.68 51.78
N LEU A 294 82.10 37.79 52.62
CA LEU A 294 82.78 37.35 53.85
C LEU A 294 84.07 36.59 53.54
N SER A 295 84.10 35.79 52.47
CA SER A 295 85.30 35.10 52.02
C SER A 295 86.38 36.08 51.54
N GLU A 296 86.00 37.17 50.86
CA GLU A 296 86.92 38.23 50.45
C GLU A 296 87.40 39.05 51.67
N GLU A 297 86.52 39.34 52.63
CA GLU A 297 86.89 39.96 53.91
C GLU A 297 87.90 39.11 54.69
N SER A 298 87.66 37.80 54.77
CA SER A 298 88.60 36.84 55.36
C SER A 298 89.97 36.91 54.65
N ARG A 299 89.98 36.96 53.32
CA ARG A 299 91.21 37.05 52.52
C ARG A 299 91.95 38.37 52.72
N MET A 300 91.24 39.49 52.84
CA MET A 300 91.83 40.80 53.15
C MET A 300 92.45 40.82 54.55
N LEU A 301 91.74 40.27 55.55
CA LEU A 301 92.25 40.15 56.91
C LEU A 301 93.47 39.22 56.99
N GLU A 302 93.48 38.12 56.24
CA GLU A 302 94.66 37.25 56.10
C GLU A 302 95.84 38.00 55.47
N THR A 303 95.61 38.79 54.43
CA THR A 303 96.67 39.63 53.81
C THR A 303 97.22 40.66 54.79
N ARG A 304 96.34 41.39 55.48
CA ARG A 304 96.74 42.40 56.48
C ARG A 304 97.50 41.78 57.65
N LYS A 305 97.16 40.55 58.02
CA LYS A 305 97.91 39.77 59.00
C LYS A 305 99.31 39.44 58.49
N ILE A 306 99.46 38.99 57.24
CA ILE A 306 100.78 38.74 56.64
C ILE A 306 101.64 40.02 56.68
N GLU A 307 101.07 41.18 56.35
CA GLU A 307 101.78 42.47 56.46
C GLU A 307 102.20 42.82 57.90
N MET A 308 101.36 42.52 58.89
CA MET A 308 101.71 42.71 60.30
C MET A 308 102.80 41.75 60.76
N ASP A 309 102.72 40.48 60.35
CA ASP A 309 103.76 39.48 60.61
C ASP A 309 105.10 39.91 60.01
N GLU A 310 105.10 40.47 58.79
CA GLU A 310 106.31 41.05 58.17
C GLU A 310 106.84 42.24 58.96
N LYS A 311 105.98 43.17 59.37
CA LYS A 311 106.40 44.32 60.21
C LYS A 311 106.98 43.90 61.54
N ARG A 312 106.37 42.92 62.21
CA ARG A 312 106.91 42.36 63.46
C ARG A 312 108.26 41.67 63.21
N LYS A 313 108.40 40.93 62.11
CA LYS A 313 109.69 40.34 61.71
C LYS A 313 110.78 41.40 61.51
N TYR A 314 110.47 42.54 60.90
CA TYR A 314 111.42 43.65 60.80
C TYR A 314 111.73 44.30 62.15
N ALA A 315 110.73 44.45 63.04
CA ALA A 315 110.95 44.96 64.40
C ALA A 315 111.89 44.05 65.22
N LEU A 316 111.74 42.74 65.05
CA LEU A 316 112.59 41.71 65.65
C LEU A 316 114.06 41.79 65.19
N GLU A 317 114.37 42.36 64.03
CA GLU A 317 115.77 42.53 63.59
C GLU A 317 116.56 43.49 64.50
N PHE A 318 115.89 44.50 65.08
CA PHE A 318 116.50 45.57 65.88
C PHE A 318 116.28 45.47 67.41
N ALA A 319 115.49 44.49 67.89
CA ALA A 319 115.16 44.33 69.31
C ALA A 319 116.28 43.67 70.15
N SER A 320 116.19 43.75 71.49
CA SER A 320 117.10 43.02 72.40
C SER A 320 116.81 41.51 72.41
N ASN A 321 117.78 40.65 72.74
CA ASN A 321 117.56 39.19 72.72
C ASN A 321 116.39 38.72 73.61
N ALA A 322 116.12 39.40 74.73
CA ALA A 322 114.99 39.10 75.62
C ALA A 322 113.64 39.49 75.00
N GLU A 323 113.55 40.64 74.33
CA GLU A 323 112.35 41.05 73.59
C GLU A 323 112.13 40.16 72.36
N LYS A 324 113.20 39.81 71.65
CA LYS A 324 113.15 38.86 70.52
C LYS A 324 112.60 37.50 70.95
N ALA A 325 113.06 36.96 72.08
CA ALA A 325 112.58 35.68 72.60
C ALA A 325 111.08 35.75 72.97
N LYS A 326 110.64 36.82 73.64
CA LYS A 326 109.23 36.98 74.05
C LYS A 326 108.29 37.08 72.84
N GLU A 327 108.66 37.86 71.84
CA GLU A 327 107.83 38.07 70.65
C GLU A 327 107.87 36.87 69.68
N LEU A 328 109.01 36.18 69.56
CA LEU A 328 109.10 34.90 68.85
C LEU A 328 108.26 33.79 69.51
N LYS A 329 108.22 33.73 70.85
CA LYS A 329 107.35 32.79 71.59
C LYS A 329 105.88 33.05 71.26
N ALA A 330 105.44 34.31 71.30
CA ALA A 330 104.06 34.69 70.95
C ALA A 330 103.72 34.33 69.50
N MET A 331 104.60 34.63 68.54
CA MET A 331 104.42 34.25 67.13
C MET A 331 104.41 32.73 66.93
N MET A 332 105.23 31.99 67.68
CA MET A 332 105.30 30.53 67.62
C MET A 332 104.00 29.91 68.13
N GLU A 333 103.50 30.35 69.29
CA GLU A 333 102.23 29.87 69.85
C GLU A 333 101.04 30.20 68.93
N GLU A 334 101.04 31.39 68.33
CA GLU A 334 100.04 31.80 67.34
C GLU A 334 100.10 30.94 66.07
N ALA A 335 101.29 30.70 65.53
CA ALA A 335 101.50 29.83 64.37
C ALA A 335 101.16 28.36 64.67
N HIS A 336 101.38 27.91 65.91
CA HIS A 336 101.00 26.58 66.38
C HIS A 336 99.48 26.41 66.41
N TYR A 337 98.77 27.37 67.00
CA TYR A 337 97.31 27.36 67.05
C TYR A 337 96.68 27.38 65.65
N GLU A 338 97.20 28.20 64.74
CA GLU A 338 96.76 28.22 63.33
C GLU A 338 97.00 26.88 62.62
N TYR A 339 98.18 26.27 62.82
CA TYR A 339 98.49 24.97 62.25
C TYR A 339 97.53 23.89 62.77
N GLU A 340 97.31 23.83 64.09
CA GLU A 340 96.42 22.83 64.69
C GLU A 340 94.96 22.98 64.21
N ASP A 341 94.43 24.21 64.14
CA ASP A 341 93.08 24.46 63.61
C ASP A 341 92.95 23.99 62.16
N ARG A 342 93.87 24.41 61.27
CA ARG A 342 93.82 24.04 59.84
C ARG A 342 94.07 22.55 59.62
N SER A 343 94.98 21.94 60.37
CA SER A 343 95.29 20.50 60.32
C SER A 343 94.08 19.66 60.75
N LYS A 344 93.39 20.06 61.83
CA LYS A 344 92.17 19.40 62.29
C LYS A 344 91.04 19.50 61.26
N ARG A 345 90.88 20.65 60.61
CA ARG A 345 89.90 20.85 59.51
C ARG A 345 90.21 19.98 58.29
N LEU A 346 91.48 19.88 57.88
CA LEU A 346 91.90 19.02 56.78
C LEU A 346 91.62 17.55 57.07
N LYS A 347 91.98 17.08 58.27
CA LYS A 347 91.75 15.68 58.68
C LYS A 347 90.27 15.31 58.70
N ASN A 348 89.41 16.19 59.21
CA ASN A 348 87.96 15.97 59.19
C ASN A 348 87.42 15.92 57.75
N LEU A 349 87.91 16.78 56.87
CA LEU A 349 87.50 16.82 55.47
C LEU A 349 87.96 15.56 54.70
N GLU A 350 89.17 15.07 54.94
CA GLU A 350 89.68 13.82 54.37
C GLU A 350 88.87 12.61 54.82
N THR A 351 88.47 12.55 56.11
CA THR A 351 87.59 11.49 56.60
C THR A 351 86.22 11.51 55.93
N ASP A 352 85.65 12.70 55.72
CA ASP A 352 84.36 12.82 55.05
C ASP A 352 84.45 12.46 53.56
N ILE A 353 85.53 12.82 52.87
CA ILE A 353 85.79 12.42 51.47
C ILE A 353 85.87 10.89 51.36
N ALA A 354 86.52 10.21 52.31
CA ALA A 354 86.61 8.76 52.30
C ALA A 354 85.22 8.10 52.44
N LEU A 355 84.40 8.59 53.38
CA LEU A 355 83.02 8.12 53.57
C LEU A 355 82.15 8.35 52.32
N GLN A 356 82.27 9.52 51.67
CA GLN A 356 81.50 9.82 50.46
C GLN A 356 81.96 8.98 49.25
N LYS A 357 83.26 8.69 49.10
CA LYS A 357 83.76 7.77 48.07
C LYS A 357 83.16 6.37 48.20
N GLU A 358 83.07 5.86 49.43
CA GLU A 358 82.47 4.55 49.68
C GLU A 358 80.97 4.55 49.35
N ALA A 359 80.25 5.60 49.73
CA ALA A 359 78.84 5.77 49.37
C ALA A 359 78.63 5.88 47.85
N ALA A 360 79.51 6.59 47.13
CA ALA A 360 79.46 6.70 45.67
C ALA A 360 79.64 5.32 44.99
N ALA A 361 80.59 4.51 45.46
CA ALA A 361 80.82 3.17 44.92
C ALA A 361 79.60 2.24 45.13
N ARG A 362 78.93 2.33 46.29
CA ARG A 362 77.68 1.58 46.55
C ARG A 362 76.55 2.02 45.62
N LEU A 363 76.35 3.34 45.45
CA LEU A 363 75.33 3.89 44.54
C LEU A 363 75.59 3.51 43.08
N GLU A 364 76.86 3.49 42.63
CA GLU A 364 77.25 3.04 41.29
C GLU A 364 76.79 1.60 41.02
N HIS A 365 77.04 0.70 41.99
CA HIS A 365 76.62 -0.70 41.93
C HIS A 365 75.09 -0.84 41.88
N ASP A 366 74.37 -0.13 42.75
CA ASP A 366 72.90 -0.22 42.82
C ASP A 366 72.23 0.32 41.54
N VAL A 367 72.76 1.41 40.97
CA VAL A 367 72.31 1.94 39.67
C VAL A 367 72.52 0.89 38.58
N SER A 368 73.71 0.28 38.52
CA SER A 368 74.02 -0.74 37.51
C SER A 368 73.07 -1.94 37.59
N TYR A 369 72.86 -2.46 38.80
CA TYR A 369 71.94 -3.57 39.06
C TYR A 369 70.50 -3.24 38.64
N CYS A 370 69.98 -2.09 39.09
CA CYS A 370 68.62 -1.65 38.76
C CYS A 370 68.44 -1.40 37.25
N THR A 371 69.49 -0.93 36.56
CA THR A 371 69.47 -0.72 35.11
C THR A 371 69.31 -2.05 34.37
N GLN A 372 70.04 -3.08 34.81
CA GLN A 372 69.96 -4.42 34.21
C GLN A 372 68.59 -5.07 34.41
N GLU A 373 68.05 -5.03 35.64
CA GLU A 373 66.70 -5.50 35.95
C GLU A 373 65.63 -4.79 35.09
N ASN A 374 65.73 -3.46 34.97
CA ASN A 374 64.80 -2.67 34.17
C ASN A 374 64.87 -3.02 32.67
N ALA A 375 66.08 -3.23 32.14
CA ALA A 375 66.28 -3.64 30.75
C ALA A 375 65.66 -5.03 30.47
N GLN A 376 65.82 -5.98 31.39
CA GLN A 376 65.20 -7.31 31.29
C GLN A 376 63.67 -7.23 31.34
N ALA A 377 63.12 -6.50 32.32
CA ALA A 377 61.68 -6.30 32.45
C ALA A 377 61.08 -5.62 31.21
N THR A 378 61.75 -4.60 30.68
CA THR A 378 61.33 -3.90 29.45
C THR A 378 61.36 -4.83 28.23
N SER A 379 62.36 -5.72 28.13
CA SER A 379 62.42 -6.72 27.05
C SER A 379 61.24 -7.69 27.11
N ILE A 380 60.87 -8.14 28.31
CA ILE A 380 59.71 -9.02 28.52
C ILE A 380 58.42 -8.27 28.16
N LEU A 381 58.27 -7.02 28.58
CA LEU A 381 57.12 -6.18 28.24
C LEU A 381 56.95 -6.06 26.72
N ASN A 382 58.02 -5.72 25.99
CA ASN A 382 57.98 -5.62 24.53
C ASN A 382 57.58 -6.96 23.86
N ARG A 383 58.02 -8.10 24.39
CA ARG A 383 57.61 -9.42 23.89
C ARG A 383 56.11 -9.66 24.10
N LEU A 384 55.59 -9.29 25.27
CA LEU A 384 54.16 -9.41 25.58
C LEU A 384 53.31 -8.47 24.73
N GLU A 385 53.73 -7.23 24.53
CA GLU A 385 53.04 -6.25 23.65
C GLU A 385 53.00 -6.73 22.21
N ASN A 386 54.12 -7.23 21.68
CA ASN A 386 54.17 -7.83 20.35
C ASN A 386 53.25 -9.05 20.25
N ARG A 387 53.22 -9.92 21.26
CA ARG A 387 52.31 -11.08 21.29
C ARG A 387 50.84 -10.64 21.35
N ARG A 388 50.51 -9.62 22.15
CA ARG A 388 49.18 -9.01 22.21
C ARG A 388 48.76 -8.52 20.84
N ALA A 389 49.60 -7.72 20.17
CA ALA A 389 49.29 -7.17 18.84
C ALA A 389 49.05 -8.27 17.79
N VAL A 390 49.82 -9.37 17.84
CA VAL A 390 49.57 -10.55 16.98
C VAL A 390 48.22 -11.19 17.30
N LEU A 391 47.91 -11.42 18.58
CA LEU A 391 46.64 -12.03 19.00
C LEU A 391 45.42 -11.14 18.68
N GLU A 392 45.51 -9.83 18.86
CA GLU A 392 44.47 -8.88 18.50
C GLU A 392 44.20 -8.87 16.99
N ASN A 393 45.27 -8.89 16.17
CA ASN A 393 45.11 -8.99 14.71
C ASN A 393 44.46 -10.32 14.29
N LEU A 394 44.83 -11.43 14.94
CA LEU A 394 44.19 -12.72 14.71
C LEU A 394 42.73 -12.75 15.19
N ALA A 395 42.40 -12.06 16.30
CA ALA A 395 41.04 -11.95 16.82
C ALA A 395 40.15 -11.11 15.88
N LYS A 396 40.69 -10.03 15.30
CA LYS A 396 39.99 -9.19 14.31
C LYS A 396 39.73 -9.92 12.99
N GLN A 397 40.61 -10.86 12.61
CA GLN A 397 40.48 -11.62 11.36
C GLN A 397 40.60 -13.14 11.60
N PRO A 398 39.62 -13.76 12.29
CA PRO A 398 39.73 -15.14 12.78
C PRO A 398 39.79 -16.19 11.65
N PHE A 399 39.35 -15.83 10.44
CA PHE A 399 39.28 -16.74 9.29
C PHE A 399 40.24 -16.39 8.15
N ASN A 400 41.24 -15.53 8.38
CA ASN A 400 42.13 -15.08 7.29
C ASN A 400 42.92 -16.23 6.63
N HIS A 401 43.19 -17.30 7.38
CA HIS A 401 43.86 -18.51 6.88
C HIS A 401 42.92 -19.50 6.18
N GLN A 402 41.60 -19.29 6.25
CA GLN A 402 40.56 -20.12 5.63
C GLN A 402 39.88 -19.35 4.51
N GLN A 403 40.56 -19.26 3.35
CA GLN A 403 40.13 -18.46 2.20
C GLN A 403 38.68 -18.76 1.79
N ALA A 404 38.27 -20.02 1.78
CA ALA A 404 36.90 -20.42 1.42
C ALA A 404 35.85 -19.93 2.43
N VAL A 405 36.13 -19.98 3.73
CA VAL A 405 35.20 -19.51 4.77
C VAL A 405 35.09 -17.99 4.70
N LYS A 406 36.22 -17.30 4.54
CA LYS A 406 36.28 -15.84 4.38
C LYS A 406 35.48 -15.38 3.17
N SER A 407 35.72 -15.95 1.98
CA SER A 407 35.01 -15.56 0.76
C SER A 407 33.50 -15.75 0.84
N VAL A 408 33.04 -16.76 1.57
CA VAL A 408 31.61 -17.03 1.76
C VAL A 408 30.97 -16.05 2.74
N LEU A 409 31.66 -15.70 3.83
CA LEU A 409 31.18 -14.68 4.78
C LEU A 409 31.19 -13.28 4.18
N ASP A 410 32.27 -12.90 3.48
CA ASP A 410 32.42 -11.58 2.85
C ASP A 410 31.38 -11.34 1.74
N ALA A 411 30.93 -12.41 1.06
CA ALA A 411 29.93 -12.33 0.00
C ALA A 411 28.49 -12.19 0.50
N GLY A 412 28.23 -12.41 1.79
CA GLY A 412 26.89 -12.25 2.39
C GLY A 412 25.80 -13.09 1.72
N LEU A 413 26.08 -14.35 1.37
CA LEU A 413 25.11 -15.19 0.65
C LEU A 413 23.89 -15.51 1.54
N ASN A 414 22.70 -15.43 0.95
CA ASN A 414 21.45 -15.75 1.63
C ASN A 414 21.44 -17.22 2.10
N GLY A 415 21.05 -17.42 3.36
CA GLY A 415 20.88 -18.73 3.97
C GLY A 415 22.10 -19.28 4.76
N ILE A 416 23.12 -18.45 4.98
CA ILE A 416 24.23 -18.76 5.89
C ILE A 416 23.91 -18.24 7.30
N LEU A 417 23.94 -19.11 8.30
CA LEU A 417 23.65 -18.78 9.69
C LEU A 417 24.90 -18.38 10.48
N GLY A 418 26.09 -18.89 10.09
CA GLY A 418 27.36 -18.55 10.72
C GLY A 418 28.40 -19.66 10.64
N VAL A 419 29.54 -19.47 11.31
CA VAL A 419 30.60 -20.48 11.43
C VAL A 419 30.56 -21.10 12.83
N VAL A 420 30.80 -22.41 12.94
CA VAL A 420 30.76 -23.17 14.20
C VAL A 420 31.54 -22.49 15.33
N SER A 421 32.74 -21.95 15.07
CA SER A 421 33.54 -21.27 16.10
C SER A 421 32.98 -19.93 16.60
N GLN A 422 31.99 -19.34 15.93
CA GLN A 422 31.31 -18.11 16.38
C GLN A 422 29.98 -18.41 17.08
N LEU A 423 29.37 -19.55 16.76
CA LEU A 423 28.05 -19.95 17.27
C LEU A 423 28.13 -20.61 18.66
N PHE A 424 29.28 -21.19 18.98
CA PHE A 424 29.50 -21.90 20.24
C PHE A 424 30.43 -21.12 21.16
N LYS A 425 29.98 -20.89 22.40
CA LYS A 425 30.76 -20.25 23.47
C LYS A 425 31.10 -21.28 24.54
N PRO A 426 32.35 -21.78 24.58
CA PRO A 426 32.78 -22.70 25.62
C PRO A 426 32.75 -22.03 27.00
N LEU A 427 32.43 -22.79 28.05
CA LEU A 427 32.58 -22.35 29.44
C LEU A 427 34.06 -22.16 29.81
N MET A 428 34.30 -21.31 30.82
CA MET A 428 35.65 -20.99 31.28
C MET A 428 36.42 -22.26 31.64
N ASN A 429 37.67 -22.35 31.17
CA ASN A 429 38.60 -23.50 31.29
C ASN A 429 38.37 -24.66 30.31
N TYR A 430 37.28 -24.68 29.54
CA TYR A 430 36.99 -25.76 28.58
C TYR A 430 37.32 -25.39 27.13
N GLU A 431 37.84 -24.19 26.86
CA GLU A 431 38.03 -23.66 25.50
C GLU A 431 38.98 -24.53 24.67
N THR A 432 40.07 -25.00 25.27
CA THR A 432 41.07 -25.85 24.62
C THR A 432 40.51 -27.25 24.33
N ALA A 433 39.77 -27.82 25.29
CA ALA A 433 39.11 -29.11 25.13
C ALA A 433 38.04 -29.05 24.02
N ILE A 434 37.19 -28.03 24.02
CA ILE A 434 36.14 -27.84 23.02
C ILE A 434 36.72 -27.55 21.63
N SER A 435 37.78 -26.74 21.56
CA SER A 435 38.48 -26.46 20.31
C SER A 435 39.06 -27.73 19.67
N ASN A 436 39.76 -28.55 20.46
CA ASN A 436 40.33 -29.82 19.99
C ASN A 436 39.26 -30.91 19.77
N ALA A 437 38.14 -30.85 20.50
CA ALA A 437 36.98 -31.70 20.24
C ALA A 437 36.40 -31.45 18.84
N LEU A 438 36.30 -30.20 18.40
CA LEU A 438 35.81 -29.85 17.06
C LEU A 438 36.89 -30.01 15.98
N GLY A 439 38.15 -29.67 16.26
CA GLY A 439 39.23 -29.71 15.28
C GLY A 439 38.88 -28.92 14.00
N GLY A 440 38.93 -29.56 12.84
CA GLY A 440 38.55 -28.92 11.57
C GLY A 440 37.08 -28.47 11.49
N ALA A 441 36.20 -29.02 12.33
CA ALA A 441 34.79 -28.65 12.38
C ALA A 441 34.56 -27.21 12.87
N LEU A 442 35.56 -26.61 13.53
CA LEU A 442 35.54 -25.21 13.95
C LEU A 442 35.22 -24.25 12.79
N TYR A 443 35.67 -24.59 11.58
CA TYR A 443 35.55 -23.77 10.38
C TYR A 443 34.37 -24.16 9.48
N HIS A 444 33.51 -25.07 9.93
CA HIS A 444 32.34 -25.47 9.15
C HIS A 444 31.27 -24.37 9.18
N ILE A 445 30.61 -24.19 8.04
CA ILE A 445 29.62 -23.14 7.82
C ILE A 445 28.23 -23.74 8.00
N VAL A 446 27.41 -23.14 8.85
CA VAL A 446 26.05 -23.61 9.15
C VAL A 446 25.08 -22.91 8.19
N THR A 447 24.20 -23.69 7.55
CA THR A 447 23.20 -23.17 6.60
C THR A 447 21.80 -23.56 7.03
N VAL A 448 20.81 -22.74 6.64
CA VAL A 448 19.39 -22.98 7.01
C VAL A 448 18.85 -24.27 6.39
N ASP A 449 19.32 -24.62 5.19
CA ASP A 449 18.92 -25.81 4.45
C ASP A 449 20.02 -26.31 3.50
N GLU A 450 19.71 -27.37 2.76
CA GLU A 450 20.59 -27.96 1.75
C GLU A 450 20.72 -27.08 0.49
N GLU A 451 19.71 -26.25 0.19
CA GLU A 451 19.72 -25.39 -0.99
C GLU A 451 20.73 -24.26 -0.84
N ALA A 452 20.72 -23.57 0.31
CA ALA A 452 21.71 -22.57 0.67
C ALA A 452 23.14 -23.14 0.66
N ALA A 453 23.32 -24.37 1.16
CA ALA A 453 24.62 -25.06 1.09
C ALA A 453 25.07 -25.30 -0.36
N ARG A 454 24.18 -25.81 -1.24
CA ARG A 454 24.49 -26.01 -2.67
C ARG A 454 24.82 -24.70 -3.37
N HIS A 455 24.10 -23.62 -3.04
CA HIS A 455 24.36 -22.30 -3.59
C HIS A 455 25.74 -21.78 -3.18
N ALA A 456 26.09 -21.86 -1.89
CA ALA A 456 27.40 -21.46 -1.39
C ALA A 456 28.55 -22.31 -1.98
N ILE A 457 28.35 -23.61 -2.18
CA ILE A 457 29.32 -24.47 -2.87
C ILE A 457 29.49 -24.04 -4.33
N THR A 458 28.41 -23.69 -5.01
CA THR A 458 28.44 -23.22 -6.40
C THR A 458 29.19 -21.89 -6.51
N PHE A 459 28.98 -20.98 -5.55
CA PHE A 459 29.73 -19.73 -5.42
C PHE A 459 31.23 -19.99 -5.27
N LEU A 460 31.63 -20.88 -4.35
CA LEU A 460 33.04 -21.24 -4.14
C LEU A 460 33.68 -21.85 -5.39
N LYS A 461 32.96 -22.74 -6.09
CA LYS A 461 33.45 -23.36 -7.34
C LYS A 461 33.64 -22.33 -8.45
N LYS A 462 32.67 -21.42 -8.63
CA LYS A 462 32.73 -20.37 -9.65
C LYS A 462 33.94 -19.44 -9.46
N ASN A 463 34.25 -19.13 -8.20
CA ASN A 463 35.32 -18.19 -7.84
C ASN A 463 36.64 -18.85 -7.47
N GLN A 464 36.75 -20.18 -7.59
CA GLN A 464 37.92 -20.99 -7.22
C GLN A 464 38.46 -20.66 -5.81
N SER A 465 37.58 -20.29 -4.88
CA SER A 465 37.96 -19.66 -3.61
C SER A 465 38.32 -20.67 -2.50
N GLY A 466 38.63 -21.92 -2.86
CA GLY A 466 39.01 -22.99 -1.94
C GLY A 466 37.89 -23.98 -1.61
N ARG A 467 38.08 -24.77 -0.54
CA ARG A 467 37.16 -25.81 -0.08
C ARG A 467 36.65 -25.50 1.33
N ALA A 468 35.34 -25.58 1.53
CA ALA A 468 34.68 -25.48 2.83
C ALA A 468 33.69 -26.66 3.01
N THR A 469 33.34 -26.93 4.27
CA THR A 469 32.32 -27.92 4.63
C THR A 469 31.10 -27.18 5.19
N PHE A 470 29.92 -27.55 4.71
CA PHE A 470 28.66 -26.93 5.07
C PHE A 470 27.81 -27.90 5.90
N LEU A 471 27.09 -27.37 6.89
CA LEU A 471 26.23 -28.13 7.80
C LEU A 471 24.78 -27.62 7.68
N PRO A 472 23.96 -28.21 6.79
CA PRO A 472 22.53 -27.91 6.68
C PRO A 472 21.80 -28.31 7.96
N LEU A 473 21.22 -27.34 8.66
CA LEU A 473 20.57 -27.55 9.96
C LEU A 473 19.48 -28.66 9.95
N PRO A 474 18.60 -28.79 8.93
CA PRO A 474 17.52 -29.78 8.92
C PRO A 474 18.00 -31.23 8.81
N VAL A 475 19.22 -31.44 8.31
CA VAL A 475 19.79 -32.78 8.07
C VAL A 475 20.56 -33.28 9.30
N MET A 476 20.95 -32.37 10.20
CA MET A 476 21.72 -32.70 11.38
C MET A 476 20.86 -33.49 12.36
N LYS A 477 21.34 -34.69 12.73
CA LYS A 477 20.71 -35.52 13.74
C LYS A 477 21.47 -35.39 15.05
N PRO A 478 20.78 -35.14 16.18
CA PRO A 478 21.43 -35.07 17.47
C PRO A 478 22.01 -36.44 17.82
N ARG A 479 23.13 -36.43 18.54
CA ARG A 479 23.79 -37.66 18.99
C ARG A 479 23.85 -37.62 20.51
N TYR A 480 23.59 -38.74 21.14
CA TYR A 480 23.64 -38.86 22.58
C TYR A 480 24.44 -40.09 22.99
N MET A 481 25.19 -39.96 24.07
CA MET A 481 25.80 -41.08 24.75
C MET A 481 24.71 -42.03 25.28
N GLN A 482 24.93 -43.35 25.14
CA GLN A 482 24.00 -44.34 25.69
C GLN A 482 23.96 -44.24 27.21
N LYS A 483 22.79 -44.44 27.82
CA LYS A 483 22.59 -44.25 29.27
C LYS A 483 23.51 -45.15 30.10
N GLU A 484 23.70 -46.40 29.66
CA GLU A 484 24.58 -47.37 30.32
C GLU A 484 26.04 -46.90 30.27
N HIS A 485 26.49 -46.40 29.11
CA HIS A 485 27.84 -45.89 28.93
C HIS A 485 28.08 -44.60 29.71
N ARG A 486 27.08 -43.73 29.81
CA ARG A 486 27.16 -42.51 30.63
C ARG A 486 27.33 -42.86 32.11
N MET A 487 26.52 -43.79 32.62
CA MET A 487 26.61 -44.24 34.02
C MET A 487 27.97 -44.88 34.32
N LEU A 488 28.55 -45.65 33.39
CA LEU A 488 29.90 -46.20 33.54
C LEU A 488 30.98 -45.10 33.57
N ALA A 489 30.82 -44.06 32.76
CA ALA A 489 31.77 -42.95 32.70
C ALA A 489 31.66 -42.05 33.95
N GLU A 490 30.46 -41.77 34.45
CA GLU A 490 30.26 -40.98 35.68
C GLU A 490 30.88 -41.63 36.92
N ASN A 491 30.92 -42.97 36.96
CA ASN A 491 31.54 -43.73 38.05
C ASN A 491 33.08 -43.89 37.90
N SER A 492 33.67 -43.32 36.85
CA SER A 492 35.10 -43.41 36.59
C SER A 492 35.84 -42.15 37.04
N VAL A 493 37.05 -42.33 37.58
CA VAL A 493 37.88 -41.21 38.05
C VAL A 493 38.34 -40.37 36.86
N GLY A 494 38.13 -39.05 36.95
CA GLY A 494 38.56 -38.07 35.95
C GLY A 494 37.52 -37.72 34.88
N PHE A 495 36.31 -38.27 34.93
CA PHE A 495 35.20 -37.85 34.08
C PHE A 495 34.64 -36.50 34.53
N LEU A 496 34.55 -35.54 33.61
CA LEU A 496 33.99 -34.21 33.89
C LEU A 496 32.56 -34.07 33.34
N GLY A 497 32.29 -34.61 32.15
CA GLY A 497 30.97 -34.54 31.53
C GLY A 497 31.03 -34.77 30.01
N VAL A 498 29.91 -34.53 29.35
CA VAL A 498 29.83 -34.55 27.88
C VAL A 498 30.10 -33.14 27.35
N ALA A 499 30.84 -33.02 26.24
CA ALA A 499 31.25 -31.72 25.71
C ALA A 499 30.09 -30.75 25.41
N SER A 500 28.89 -31.27 25.13
CA SER A 500 27.69 -30.46 24.92
C SER A 500 27.25 -29.69 26.18
N GLU A 501 27.63 -30.14 27.38
CA GLU A 501 27.26 -29.50 28.64
C GLU A 501 28.13 -28.27 28.96
N PHE A 502 29.29 -28.15 28.29
CA PHE A 502 30.27 -27.09 28.54
C PHE A 502 30.30 -26.03 27.42
N VAL A 503 29.23 -25.95 26.62
CA VAL A 503 29.12 -25.03 25.49
C VAL A 503 27.75 -24.35 25.51
N GLU A 504 27.77 -23.02 25.49
CA GLU A 504 26.58 -22.18 25.35
C GLU A 504 26.32 -21.84 23.87
N ASN A 505 25.04 -21.81 23.48
CA ASN A 505 24.57 -21.50 22.13
C ASN A 505 23.11 -21.01 22.15
N ASP A 506 22.65 -20.39 21.06
CA ASP A 506 21.23 -20.11 20.86
C ASP A 506 20.44 -21.41 20.66
N THR A 507 19.19 -21.45 21.12
CA THR A 507 18.32 -22.63 21.09
C THR A 507 18.14 -23.24 19.69
N GLN A 508 18.16 -22.41 18.64
CA GLN A 508 18.12 -22.86 17.25
C GLN A 508 19.29 -23.79 16.86
N PHE A 509 20.41 -23.75 17.58
CA PHE A 509 21.61 -24.55 17.31
C PHE A 509 21.76 -25.75 18.26
N ASP A 510 20.76 -26.07 19.10
CA ASP A 510 20.85 -27.21 20.04
C ASP A 510 21.05 -28.53 19.32
N THR A 511 20.31 -28.76 18.23
CA THR A 511 20.47 -29.95 17.37
C THR A 511 21.89 -30.05 16.81
N LEU A 512 22.49 -28.92 16.44
CA LEU A 512 23.85 -28.85 15.92
C LEU A 512 24.88 -29.11 17.03
N ARG A 513 24.70 -28.49 18.21
CA ARG A 513 25.54 -28.73 19.40
C ARG A 513 25.58 -30.22 19.71
N ASP A 514 24.41 -30.85 19.84
CA ASP A 514 24.30 -32.24 20.22
C ASP A 514 24.86 -33.18 19.13
N ALA A 515 24.72 -32.81 17.86
CA ALA A 515 25.30 -33.58 16.74
C ALA A 515 26.84 -33.58 16.74
N LEU A 516 27.46 -32.44 17.08
CA LEU A 516 28.93 -32.30 17.10
C LEU A 516 29.55 -32.79 18.41
N PHE A 517 28.90 -32.50 19.55
CA PHE A 517 29.48 -32.71 20.88
C PHE A 517 28.87 -33.85 21.69
N GLY A 518 27.66 -34.32 21.38
CA GLY A 518 26.94 -35.26 22.24
C GLY A 518 27.55 -36.66 22.38
N ASN A 519 28.56 -36.99 21.56
CA ASN A 519 29.38 -38.20 21.67
C ASN A 519 30.85 -37.91 22.02
N VAL A 520 31.14 -36.74 22.57
CA VAL A 520 32.48 -36.33 23.01
C VAL A 520 32.49 -36.22 24.52
N VAL A 521 33.37 -36.98 25.17
CA VAL A 521 33.54 -36.99 26.62
C VAL A 521 34.72 -36.09 26.99
N ILE A 522 34.57 -35.31 28.05
CA ILE A 522 35.65 -34.48 28.60
C ILE A 522 36.20 -35.11 29.89
N THR A 523 37.52 -35.15 30.00
CA THR A 523 38.25 -35.64 31.17
C THR A 523 39.32 -34.65 31.62
N ASP A 524 39.83 -34.81 32.83
CA ASP A 524 40.89 -33.97 33.39
C ASP A 524 42.26 -34.20 32.71
N ASN A 525 42.70 -35.45 32.56
CA ASN A 525 44.03 -35.81 32.04
C ASN A 525 44.01 -37.03 31.10
N LEU A 526 45.13 -37.28 30.41
CA LEU A 526 45.23 -38.33 29.39
C LEU A 526 45.20 -39.75 29.96
N ILE A 527 45.67 -39.95 31.19
CA ILE A 527 45.67 -41.26 31.84
C ILE A 527 44.24 -41.70 32.11
N HIS A 528 43.44 -40.80 32.69
CA HIS A 528 42.02 -41.01 32.93
C HIS A 528 41.25 -41.15 31.61
N ALA A 529 41.56 -40.32 30.60
CA ALA A 529 40.97 -40.45 29.27
C ALA A 529 41.15 -41.87 28.68
N ASN A 530 42.35 -42.45 28.79
CA ASN A 530 42.63 -43.80 28.28
C ASN A 530 41.92 -44.89 29.10
N ALA A 531 41.83 -44.74 30.43
CA ALA A 531 41.09 -45.66 31.27
C ALA A 531 39.59 -45.70 30.91
N ILE A 532 39.00 -44.52 30.72
CA ILE A 532 37.60 -44.36 30.32
C ILE A 532 37.38 -44.88 28.89
N ALA A 533 38.31 -44.62 27.97
CA ALA A 533 38.24 -45.12 26.61
C ALA A 533 38.21 -46.66 26.57
N LYS A 534 39.03 -47.33 27.38
CA LYS A 534 39.02 -48.80 27.51
C LYS A 534 37.69 -49.32 28.07
N LEU A 535 37.18 -48.70 29.13
CA LEU A 535 35.88 -49.05 29.74
C LEU A 535 34.74 -48.95 28.73
N LEU A 536 34.72 -47.87 27.94
CA LEU A 536 33.74 -47.60 26.90
C LEU A 536 34.05 -48.30 25.56
N ARG A 537 34.99 -49.25 25.54
CA ARG A 537 35.39 -50.03 24.35
C ARG A 537 35.74 -49.15 23.14
N PHE A 538 36.35 -47.99 23.37
CA PHE A 538 36.79 -47.01 22.37
C PHE A 538 35.68 -46.53 21.41
N GLN A 539 34.43 -46.51 21.86
CA GLN A 539 33.29 -46.08 21.05
C GLN A 539 33.11 -44.56 20.96
N TYR A 540 33.63 -43.82 21.93
CA TYR A 540 33.49 -42.37 22.03
C TYR A 540 34.82 -41.66 21.84
N LYS A 541 34.74 -40.38 21.41
CA LYS A 541 35.90 -39.50 21.39
C LYS A 541 36.05 -38.92 22.79
N ILE A 542 37.24 -39.01 23.37
CA ILE A 542 37.53 -38.48 24.72
C ILE A 542 38.58 -37.39 24.59
N VAL A 543 38.35 -36.25 25.23
CA VAL A 543 39.23 -35.08 25.16
C VAL A 543 39.58 -34.60 26.55
N THR A 544 40.87 -34.35 26.80
CA THR A 544 41.34 -33.82 28.08
C THR A 544 41.18 -32.31 28.17
N LEU A 545 41.27 -31.72 29.36
CA LEU A 545 41.30 -30.26 29.53
C LEU A 545 42.48 -29.60 28.78
N GLU A 546 43.62 -30.28 28.70
CA GLU A 546 44.79 -29.83 27.94
C GLU A 546 44.62 -30.00 26.42
N GLY A 547 43.55 -30.68 26.00
CA GLY A 547 43.19 -30.86 24.60
C GLY A 547 43.82 -32.09 23.94
N ASP A 548 44.38 -33.03 24.70
CA ASP A 548 44.75 -34.33 24.17
C ASP A 548 43.49 -35.15 23.84
N ILE A 549 43.54 -35.93 22.76
CA ILE A 549 42.38 -36.62 22.22
C ILE A 549 42.66 -38.12 22.16
N VAL A 550 41.73 -38.91 22.70
CA VAL A 550 41.59 -40.34 22.39
C VAL A 550 40.43 -40.48 21.42
N ASN A 551 40.73 -40.83 20.16
CA ASN A 551 39.73 -41.00 19.13
C ASN A 551 39.04 -42.36 19.25
N ARG A 552 37.91 -42.49 18.55
CA ARG A 552 37.22 -43.77 18.38
C ARG A 552 38.17 -44.76 17.69
N GLY A 553 38.28 -45.97 18.23
CA GLY A 553 39.27 -46.97 17.77
C GLY A 553 40.66 -46.88 18.41
N GLY A 554 40.87 -45.96 19.37
CA GLY A 554 42.04 -45.99 20.27
C GLY A 554 43.28 -45.24 19.79
N SER A 555 43.22 -44.51 18.67
CA SER A 555 44.31 -43.61 18.29
C SER A 555 44.34 -42.38 19.20
N MET A 556 45.55 -41.96 19.61
CA MET A 556 45.75 -40.82 20.51
C MET A 556 46.44 -39.67 19.77
N THR A 557 45.98 -38.45 20.00
CA THR A 557 46.58 -37.23 19.47
C THR A 557 46.93 -36.31 20.64
N GLY A 558 48.19 -35.92 20.74
CA GLY A 558 48.66 -35.00 21.77
C GLY A 558 49.90 -34.24 21.31
N GLY A 559 50.12 -33.07 21.90
CA GLY A 559 51.27 -32.20 21.61
C GLY A 559 50.90 -30.73 21.41
N LYS A 560 51.75 -29.83 21.91
CA LYS A 560 51.60 -28.37 21.74
C LYS A 560 52.16 -27.93 20.39
N GLY A 561 51.30 -27.67 19.41
CA GLY A 561 51.69 -27.09 18.13
C GLY A 561 52.20 -25.66 18.28
N ARG A 562 53.30 -25.30 17.59
CA ARG A 562 53.96 -23.99 17.71
C ARG A 562 53.09 -22.78 17.26
N ASN A 563 51.98 -23.00 16.54
CA ASN A 563 51.17 -21.93 15.91
C ASN A 563 49.66 -22.24 15.79
N ASN A 564 49.07 -23.08 16.64
CA ASN A 564 47.63 -23.43 16.54
C ASN A 564 46.75 -22.59 17.47
N SER A 565 46.85 -21.25 17.40
CA SER A 565 45.86 -20.38 18.04
C SER A 565 44.56 -20.49 17.25
N THR A 566 43.57 -21.18 17.82
CA THR A 566 42.25 -21.35 17.22
C THR A 566 41.34 -20.18 17.56
N PRO A 567 40.29 -19.89 16.77
CA PRO A 567 39.37 -18.79 17.06
C PRO A 567 38.81 -18.81 18.49
N LEU A 568 38.57 -20.00 19.06
CA LEU A 568 38.07 -20.17 20.43
C LEU A 568 39.14 -19.97 21.51
N THR A 569 40.43 -20.19 21.21
CA THR A 569 41.52 -20.05 22.19
C THR A 569 42.19 -18.69 22.16
N ILE A 570 42.04 -17.91 21.08
CA ILE A 570 42.62 -16.56 20.95
C ILE A 570 42.12 -15.64 22.08
N GLN A 571 40.82 -15.67 22.41
CA GLN A 571 40.26 -14.82 23.46
C GLN A 571 40.89 -15.11 24.83
N LYS A 572 41.10 -16.40 25.14
CA LYS A 572 41.74 -16.86 26.38
C LYS A 572 43.21 -16.45 26.43
N GLU A 573 43.97 -16.70 25.36
CA GLU A 573 45.38 -16.31 25.26
C GLU A 573 45.54 -14.79 25.38
N LEU A 574 44.64 -14.02 24.75
CA LEU A 574 44.65 -12.56 24.82
C LEU A 574 44.43 -12.08 26.26
N ASN A 575 43.44 -12.63 26.97
CA ASN A 575 43.18 -12.29 28.37
C ASN A 575 44.37 -12.62 29.27
N GLN A 576 45.01 -13.78 29.08
CA GLN A 576 46.22 -14.16 29.83
C GLN A 576 47.41 -13.23 29.55
N VAL A 577 47.60 -12.83 28.29
CA VAL A 577 48.64 -11.87 27.90
C VAL A 577 48.34 -10.50 28.50
N LEU A 578 47.09 -10.03 28.46
CA LEU A 578 46.68 -8.75 29.06
C LEU A 578 46.97 -8.70 30.55
N GLN A 579 46.59 -9.75 31.30
CA GLN A 579 46.88 -9.84 32.74
C GLN A 579 48.40 -9.85 33.03
N SER A 580 49.17 -10.59 32.22
CA SER A 580 50.64 -10.64 32.37
C SER A 580 51.30 -9.29 32.03
N LEU A 581 50.73 -8.58 31.05
CA LEU A 581 51.23 -7.30 30.56
C LEU A 581 51.00 -6.21 31.60
N GLU A 582 49.84 -6.18 32.26
CA GLU A 582 49.55 -5.27 33.37
C GLU A 582 50.55 -5.44 34.51
N GLY A 583 50.78 -6.69 34.95
CA GLY A 583 51.77 -6.99 35.99
C GLY A 583 53.19 -6.56 35.62
N GLN A 584 53.61 -6.74 34.35
CA GLN A 584 54.93 -6.31 33.91
C GLN A 584 55.07 -4.81 33.70
N GLN A 585 54.01 -4.11 33.28
CA GLN A 585 54.01 -2.66 33.19
C GLN A 585 54.26 -2.04 34.56
N MET A 586 53.55 -2.52 35.60
CA MET A 586 53.77 -2.07 36.98
C MET A 586 55.22 -2.33 37.44
N LYS A 587 55.79 -3.49 37.11
CA LYS A 587 57.20 -3.81 37.46
C LYS A 587 58.19 -2.85 36.78
N VAL A 588 58.04 -2.60 35.48
CA VAL A 588 58.90 -1.68 34.72
C VAL A 588 58.80 -0.25 35.26
N GLU A 589 57.58 0.22 35.56
CA GLU A 589 57.38 1.56 36.12
C GLU A 589 58.02 1.70 37.50
N GLY A 590 57.86 0.69 38.37
CA GLY A 590 58.53 0.64 39.67
C GLY A 590 60.06 0.69 39.57
N LEU A 591 60.65 -0.13 38.69
CA LEU A 591 62.11 -0.15 38.48
C LEU A 591 62.64 1.15 37.85
N LYS A 592 61.90 1.78 36.94
CA LYS A 592 62.26 3.10 36.40
C LYS A 592 62.29 4.16 37.49
N ASN A 593 61.27 4.20 38.34
CA ASN A 593 61.21 5.16 39.45
C ASN A 593 62.36 4.96 40.44
N GLN A 594 62.69 3.71 40.76
CA GLN A 594 63.86 3.38 41.58
C GLN A 594 65.18 3.81 40.93
N LEU A 595 65.33 3.58 39.61
CA LEU A 595 66.52 4.00 38.87
C LEU A 595 66.71 5.52 38.88
N TYR A 596 65.65 6.30 38.64
CA TYR A 596 65.71 7.77 38.69
C TYR A 596 66.12 8.26 40.08
N ALA A 597 65.54 7.68 41.14
CA ALA A 597 65.89 8.05 42.52
C ALA A 597 67.36 7.72 42.85
N LEU A 598 67.88 6.59 42.39
CA LEU A 598 69.29 6.21 42.58
C LEU A 598 70.24 7.10 41.76
N GLN A 599 69.90 7.44 40.52
CA GLN A 599 70.68 8.34 39.67
C GLN A 599 70.77 9.75 40.27
N ALA A 600 69.67 10.29 40.77
CA ALA A 600 69.66 11.60 41.44
C ALA A 600 70.55 11.60 42.69
N LYS A 601 70.49 10.53 43.51
CA LYS A 601 71.38 10.36 44.67
C LYS A 601 72.86 10.26 44.27
N LYS A 602 73.16 9.57 43.17
CA LYS A 602 74.53 9.44 42.63
C LYS A 602 75.07 10.80 42.18
N GLU A 603 74.30 11.56 41.40
CA GLU A 603 74.68 12.89 40.95
C GLU A 603 74.94 13.83 42.14
N GLN A 604 74.04 13.84 43.13
CA GLN A 604 74.21 14.63 44.34
C GLN A 604 75.48 14.25 45.12
N ASN A 605 75.73 12.95 45.31
CA ASN A 605 76.94 12.48 45.98
C ASN A 605 78.20 12.90 45.21
N SER A 606 78.21 12.73 43.89
CA SER A 606 79.34 13.11 43.04
C SER A 606 79.65 14.60 43.10
N ALA A 607 78.62 15.46 43.08
CA ALA A 607 78.79 16.91 43.17
C ALA A 607 79.37 17.32 44.54
N ASN A 608 78.87 16.73 45.63
CA ASN A 608 79.40 16.96 46.96
C ASN A 608 80.86 16.49 47.08
N LEU A 609 81.18 15.31 46.56
CA LEU A 609 82.52 14.74 46.60
C LEU A 609 83.53 15.62 45.86
N VAL A 610 83.19 16.12 44.66
CA VAL A 610 84.04 17.05 43.89
C VAL A 610 84.28 18.33 44.66
N GLN A 611 83.24 18.92 45.26
CA GLN A 611 83.37 20.13 46.06
C GLN A 611 84.30 19.93 47.25
N MET A 612 84.16 18.82 47.98
CA MET A 612 85.00 18.50 49.14
C MET A 612 86.45 18.24 48.72
N GLN A 613 86.68 17.56 47.59
CA GLN A 613 88.02 17.36 47.04
C GLN A 613 88.71 18.67 46.67
N ILE A 614 87.98 19.62 46.07
CA ILE A 614 88.51 20.95 45.76
C ILE A 614 88.89 21.68 47.05
N SER A 615 88.01 21.69 48.07
CA SER A 615 88.31 22.31 49.36
C SER A 615 89.50 21.67 50.07
N SER A 616 89.65 20.34 49.99
CA SER A 616 90.80 19.62 50.55
C SER A 616 92.10 19.95 49.83
N ALA A 617 92.07 20.01 48.49
CA ALA A 617 93.21 20.36 47.66
C ALA A 617 93.66 21.82 47.86
N GLN A 618 92.74 22.72 48.23
CA GLN A 618 93.05 24.11 48.59
C GLN A 618 93.62 24.22 50.01
N LEU A 619 93.15 23.41 50.95
CA LEU A 619 93.53 23.49 52.36
C LEU A 619 94.87 22.79 52.67
N ASP A 620 95.20 21.69 51.99
CA ASP A 620 96.46 20.96 52.15
C ASP A 620 97.73 21.84 51.98
N PRO A 621 97.89 22.65 50.92
CA PRO A 621 99.05 23.53 50.79
C PRO A 621 99.08 24.62 51.87
N ILE A 622 97.93 25.07 52.37
CA ILE A 622 97.84 26.04 53.46
C ILE A 622 98.33 25.43 54.77
N VAL A 623 97.89 24.22 55.12
CA VAL A 623 98.35 23.49 56.31
C VAL A 623 99.87 23.28 56.27
N LYS A 624 100.40 22.88 55.11
CA LYS A 624 101.85 22.72 54.91
C LYS A 624 102.63 24.03 55.10
N ALA A 625 102.11 25.13 54.56
CA ALA A 625 102.73 26.44 54.72
C ALA A 625 102.71 26.92 56.19
N LYS A 626 101.60 26.69 56.91
CA LYS A 626 101.48 27.04 58.34
C LYS A 626 102.39 26.18 59.22
N TRP A 627 102.49 24.88 58.94
CA TRP A 627 103.45 23.99 59.60
C TRP A 627 104.89 24.47 59.41
N ALA A 628 105.29 24.77 58.17
CA ALA A 628 106.64 25.28 57.87
C ALA A 628 106.93 26.61 58.58
N LYS A 629 105.92 27.49 58.72
CA LYS A 629 106.04 28.74 59.49
C LYS A 629 106.25 28.46 60.98
N TYR A 630 105.45 27.58 61.57
CA TYR A 630 105.58 27.17 62.97
C TYR A 630 106.95 26.53 63.24
N ASP A 631 107.37 25.57 62.42
CA ASP A 631 108.64 24.84 62.57
C ASP A 631 109.85 25.78 62.50
N ARG A 632 109.80 26.76 61.58
CA ARG A 632 110.81 27.82 61.50
C ARG A 632 110.85 28.69 62.75
N LEU A 633 109.70 29.20 63.19
CA LEU A 633 109.61 30.07 64.38
C LEU A 633 110.04 29.33 65.66
N LYS A 634 109.71 28.04 65.76
CA LYS A 634 110.15 27.16 66.83
C LYS A 634 111.67 27.01 66.84
N SER A 635 112.27 26.72 65.69
CA SER A 635 113.73 26.62 65.54
C SER A 635 114.43 27.96 65.85
N ASP A 636 113.86 29.09 65.43
CA ASP A 636 114.42 30.42 65.68
C ASP A 636 114.32 30.80 67.18
N TYR A 637 113.25 30.38 67.87
CA TYR A 637 113.09 30.56 69.32
C TYR A 637 114.06 29.70 70.14
N GLU A 638 114.18 28.41 69.80
CA GLU A 638 115.08 27.45 70.48
C GLU A 638 116.57 27.87 70.40
N GLN A 639 116.97 28.60 69.36
CA GLN A 639 118.34 29.12 69.22
C GLN A 639 118.65 30.32 70.13
N ILE A 640 117.64 31.09 70.55
CA ILE A 640 117.81 32.37 71.26
C ILE A 640 117.63 32.22 72.78
N ALA A 641 116.80 31.27 73.22
CA ALA A 641 116.54 31.03 74.65
C ALA A 641 116.50 29.51 74.97
N PRO A 642 117.66 28.86 75.22
CA PRO A 642 117.72 27.42 75.45
C PRO A 642 117.24 26.96 76.83
N GLU A 643 117.27 27.84 77.84
CA GLU A 643 116.90 27.53 79.24
C GLU A 643 116.20 28.72 79.90
N GLU A 644 114.87 28.70 79.97
CA GLU A 644 114.04 29.17 81.11
C GLU A 644 112.53 28.94 80.86
N ASP A 645 111.78 28.89 81.96
CA ASP A 645 110.44 28.31 82.14
C ASP A 645 109.36 28.66 81.10
N LEU A 646 108.67 27.59 80.68
CA LEU A 646 107.46 27.55 79.85
C LEU A 646 106.20 28.06 80.59
N ASP A 647 106.32 29.12 81.39
CA ASP A 647 105.13 29.71 81.97
C ASP A 647 104.36 30.50 80.90
N LYS A 648 103.04 30.28 80.92
CA LYS A 648 102.04 30.81 79.99
C LYS A 648 102.12 32.33 79.99
N ALA A 649 102.69 32.89 78.92
CA ALA A 649 102.47 34.29 78.62
C ALA A 649 100.98 34.44 78.28
N GLU A 650 100.29 35.38 78.94
CA GLU A 650 98.96 35.81 78.51
C GLU A 650 99.06 36.17 77.03
N LEU A 651 98.31 35.45 76.19
CA LEU A 651 98.10 35.82 74.80
C LEU A 651 97.65 37.29 74.79
N LEU A 652 98.51 38.16 74.27
CA LEU A 652 98.03 39.43 73.74
C LEU A 652 97.13 39.05 72.57
N GLU A 653 95.82 38.98 72.85
CA GLU A 653 94.78 38.75 71.86
C GLU A 653 94.89 39.81 70.77
N ASP A 654 95.59 39.47 69.70
CA ASP A 654 95.69 40.32 68.54
C ASP A 654 94.31 40.41 67.90
N ASP A 655 93.73 41.61 67.89
CA ASP A 655 92.38 41.94 67.42
C ASP A 655 92.06 41.37 66.03
N ILE A 656 93.08 41.14 65.19
CA ILE A 656 92.93 40.55 63.85
C ILE A 656 92.65 39.03 63.88
N VAL A 657 93.22 38.28 64.83
CA VAL A 657 92.97 36.82 64.95
C VAL A 657 91.55 36.56 65.41
N VAL A 658 91.08 37.35 66.38
CA VAL A 658 89.69 37.30 66.85
C VAL A 658 88.73 37.71 65.72
N LYS A 659 89.05 38.75 64.93
CA LYS A 659 88.28 39.13 63.74
C LYS A 659 88.25 38.02 62.68
N LEU A 660 89.37 37.35 62.40
CA LEU A 660 89.42 36.20 61.49
C LEU A 660 88.58 35.03 62.00
N SER A 661 88.64 34.71 63.29
CA SER A 661 87.82 33.68 63.92
C SER A 661 86.31 34.00 63.82
N ASN A 662 85.95 35.27 64.05
CA ASN A 662 84.57 35.74 63.92
C ASN A 662 84.08 35.70 62.47
N VAL A 663 84.90 36.09 61.50
CA VAL A 663 84.55 36.01 60.07
C VAL A 663 84.38 34.54 59.64
N HIS A 664 85.27 33.63 60.07
CA HIS A 664 85.10 32.19 59.82
C HIS A 664 83.80 31.65 60.45
N SER A 665 83.47 32.06 61.67
CA SER A 665 82.21 31.64 62.32
C SER A 665 80.98 32.12 61.52
N ARG A 666 81.01 33.34 61.00
CA ARG A 666 79.94 33.88 60.12
C ARG A 666 79.88 33.15 58.77
N ILE A 667 81.03 32.76 58.21
CA ILE A 667 81.10 31.94 56.99
C ILE A 667 80.44 30.57 57.25
N ASP A 668 80.70 29.95 58.41
CA ASP A 668 80.11 28.67 58.80
C ASP A 668 78.58 28.79 59.02
N GLU A 669 78.11 29.87 59.64
CA GLU A 669 76.67 30.18 59.78
C GLU A 669 75.98 30.34 58.42
N VAL A 670 76.55 31.13 57.51
CA VAL A 670 76.00 31.36 56.17
C VAL A 670 76.03 30.05 55.35
N SER A 671 77.09 29.26 55.48
CA SER A 671 77.22 27.94 54.85
C SER A 671 76.14 26.96 55.34
N SER A 672 75.91 26.91 56.66
CA SER A 672 74.85 26.10 57.27
C SER A 672 73.45 26.53 56.82
N SER A 673 73.20 27.84 56.77
CA SER A 673 71.93 28.41 56.29
C SER A 673 71.68 28.09 54.80
N MET A 674 72.71 28.20 53.96
CA MET A 674 72.64 27.80 52.54
C MET A 674 72.31 26.31 52.39
N LYS A 675 72.94 25.44 53.19
CA LYS A 675 72.69 24.00 53.18
C LYS A 675 71.23 23.68 53.52
N SER A 676 70.71 24.27 54.59
CA SER A 676 69.31 24.10 55.02
C SER A 676 68.30 24.55 53.94
N LYS A 677 68.51 25.73 53.32
CA LYS A 677 67.63 26.23 52.25
C LYS A 677 67.71 25.38 50.98
N ARG A 678 68.90 24.86 50.61
CA ARG A 678 69.07 23.92 49.50
C ARG A 678 68.33 22.60 49.75
N GLU A 679 68.38 22.06 50.97
CA GLU A 679 67.62 20.86 51.33
C GLU A 679 66.11 21.09 51.23
N ARG A 680 65.61 22.25 51.70
CA ARG A 680 64.19 22.61 51.58
C ARG A 680 63.75 22.74 50.11
N ARG A 681 64.58 23.38 49.28
CA ARG A 681 64.35 23.52 47.83
C ARG A 681 64.33 22.16 47.13
N MET A 682 65.20 21.24 47.55
CA MET A 682 65.22 19.87 47.04
C MET A 682 63.94 19.10 47.39
N LYS A 683 63.46 19.22 48.64
CA LYS A 683 62.18 18.62 49.05
C LYS A 683 61.01 19.15 48.22
N ALA A 684 60.90 20.48 48.08
CA ALA A 684 59.88 21.10 47.24
C ALA A 684 59.95 20.61 45.78
N GLY A 685 61.16 20.48 45.21
CA GLY A 685 61.35 19.93 43.86
C GLY A 685 60.86 18.49 43.71
N SER A 686 61.14 17.62 44.68
CA SER A 686 60.63 16.23 44.66
C SER A 686 59.11 16.16 44.77
N GLU A 687 58.48 17.09 45.50
CA GLU A 687 57.02 17.17 45.58
C GLU A 687 56.40 17.67 44.27
N VAL A 688 57.02 18.66 43.61
CA VAL A 688 56.62 19.13 42.27
C VAL A 688 56.62 17.98 41.26
N GLU A 689 57.69 17.19 41.21
CA GLU A 689 57.77 16.03 40.30
C GLU A 689 56.68 14.98 40.58
N ARG A 690 56.42 14.70 41.87
CA ARG A 690 55.35 13.79 42.29
C ARG A 690 53.97 14.32 41.88
N LYS A 691 53.72 15.62 42.06
CA LYS A 691 52.46 16.28 41.69
C LYS A 691 52.27 16.30 40.17
N ASP A 692 53.32 16.60 39.41
CA ASP A 692 53.30 16.53 37.94
C ASP A 692 52.97 15.11 37.43
N ALA A 693 53.50 14.07 38.09
CA ALA A 693 53.14 12.69 37.77
C ALA A 693 51.65 12.39 38.06
N GLN A 694 51.12 12.84 39.20
CA GLN A 694 49.71 12.68 39.56
C GLN A 694 48.79 13.43 38.59
N ILE A 695 49.10 14.68 38.25
CA ILE A 695 48.33 15.49 37.28
C ILE A 695 48.34 14.81 35.90
N ARG A 696 49.48 14.28 35.46
CA ARG A 696 49.56 13.51 34.20
C ARG A 696 48.66 12.28 34.21
N GLN A 697 48.60 11.55 35.33
CA GLN A 697 47.71 10.39 35.45
C GLN A 697 46.24 10.82 35.39
N LEU A 698 45.83 11.82 36.18
CA LEU A 698 44.46 12.33 36.19
C LEU A 698 44.02 12.83 34.81
N ARG A 699 44.92 13.47 34.03
CA ARG A 699 44.63 13.89 32.65
C ARG A 699 44.45 12.71 31.70
N ARG A 700 45.15 11.58 31.91
CA ARG A 700 44.92 10.35 31.14
C ARG A 700 43.56 9.76 31.46
N ASP A 701 43.23 9.65 32.75
CA ASP A 701 41.94 9.12 33.20
C ASP A 701 40.78 9.98 32.70
N LEU A 702 40.93 11.31 32.73
CA LEU A 702 39.97 12.25 32.14
C LEU A 702 39.75 11.99 30.64
N ASN A 703 40.81 11.77 29.86
CA ASN A 703 40.69 11.47 28.44
C ASN A 703 39.97 10.14 28.18
N ILE A 704 40.17 9.13 29.03
CA ILE A 704 39.46 7.85 28.94
C ILE A 704 37.97 8.08 29.17
N LEU A 705 37.60 8.76 30.26
CA LEU A 705 36.20 9.09 30.58
C LEU A 705 35.54 9.95 29.49
N GLN A 706 36.28 10.89 28.87
CA GLN A 706 35.79 11.67 27.73
C GLN A 706 35.47 10.80 26.51
N ASN A 707 36.31 9.80 26.22
CA ASN A 707 36.04 8.88 25.12
C ASN A 707 34.84 7.98 25.43
N GLU A 708 34.73 7.45 26.65
CA GLU A 708 33.58 6.66 27.08
C GLU A 708 32.27 7.45 27.01
N GLN A 709 32.27 8.73 27.41
CA GLN A 709 31.11 9.61 27.30
C GLN A 709 30.69 9.80 25.84
N ARG A 710 31.63 10.06 24.93
CA ARG A 710 31.34 10.17 23.49
C ARG A 710 30.72 8.90 22.92
N GLU A 711 31.21 7.73 23.34
CA GLU A 711 30.63 6.45 22.91
C GLU A 711 29.18 6.29 23.41
N VAL A 712 28.90 6.66 24.66
CA VAL A 712 27.56 6.64 25.24
C VAL A 712 26.64 7.64 24.55
N GLU A 713 27.10 8.86 24.26
CA GLU A 713 26.35 9.88 23.52
C GLU A 713 25.98 9.42 22.11
N VAL A 714 26.92 8.80 21.38
CA VAL A 714 26.64 8.24 20.05
C VAL A 714 25.64 7.08 20.13
N ALA A 715 25.74 6.23 21.15
CA ALA A 715 24.78 5.15 21.36
C ALA A 715 23.38 5.69 21.70
N GLN A 716 23.30 6.74 22.53
CA GLN A 716 22.06 7.42 22.87
C GLN A 716 21.42 8.05 21.63
N ALA A 717 22.17 8.84 20.85
CA ALA A 717 21.66 9.47 19.63
C ALA A 717 21.14 8.44 18.63
N LYS A 718 21.83 7.30 18.46
CA LYS A 718 21.35 6.19 17.62
C LYS A 718 20.04 5.59 18.12
N ALA A 719 19.90 5.42 19.44
CA ALA A 719 18.68 4.90 20.04
C ALA A 719 17.51 5.91 19.90
N GLU A 720 17.78 7.20 20.09
CA GLU A 720 16.80 8.29 19.91
C GLU A 720 16.32 8.40 18.46
N THR A 721 17.23 8.37 17.47
CA THR A 721 16.84 8.34 16.05
C THR A 721 16.00 7.11 15.73
N LYS A 722 16.36 5.93 16.26
CA LYS A 722 15.54 4.72 16.07
C LYS A 722 14.16 4.88 16.69
N LEU A 723 14.08 5.42 17.91
CA LEU A 723 12.81 5.69 18.59
C LEU A 723 11.94 6.63 17.74
N GLU A 724 12.51 7.73 17.26
CA GLU A 724 11.83 8.71 16.41
C GLU A 724 11.30 8.06 15.12
N THR A 725 12.13 7.27 14.42
CA THR A 725 11.68 6.56 13.21
C THR A 725 10.58 5.53 13.49
N THR A 726 10.60 4.91 14.68
CA THR A 726 9.59 3.92 15.08
C THR A 726 8.26 4.60 15.44
N LEU A 727 8.33 5.74 16.14
CA LEU A 727 7.18 6.60 16.42
C LEU A 727 6.59 7.21 15.15
N GLU A 728 7.43 7.69 14.22
CA GLU A 728 6.99 8.23 12.93
C GLU A 728 6.32 7.14 12.10
N ARG A 729 6.80 5.90 12.14
CA ARG A 729 6.11 4.77 11.49
C ARG A 729 4.75 4.49 12.11
N LEU A 730 4.65 4.54 13.44
CA LEU A 730 3.38 4.39 14.16
C LEU A 730 2.38 5.49 13.75
N SER A 731 2.83 6.74 13.65
CA SER A 731 1.97 7.88 13.32
C SER A 731 1.63 7.98 11.83
N SER A 732 2.57 7.69 10.92
CA SER A 732 2.38 7.85 9.48
C SER A 732 1.68 6.65 8.83
N THR A 733 1.97 5.43 9.30
CA THR A 733 1.42 4.21 8.68
C THR A 733 0.10 3.80 9.32
N TYR A 734 -0.02 3.99 10.64
CA TYR A 734 -1.19 3.55 11.40
C TYR A 734 -2.02 4.70 11.99
N GLU A 735 -1.56 5.95 11.87
CA GLU A 735 -2.27 7.13 12.41
C GLU A 735 -2.55 7.02 13.93
N MET A 736 -1.69 6.29 14.64
CA MET A 736 -1.83 6.05 16.09
C MET A 736 -0.80 6.85 16.89
N THR A 737 -1.22 7.35 18.05
CA THR A 737 -0.29 7.79 19.09
C THR A 737 0.24 6.58 19.87
N PHE A 738 1.41 6.72 20.48
CA PHE A 738 2.00 5.65 21.29
C PHE A 738 1.09 5.19 22.42
N GLU A 739 0.44 6.12 23.13
CA GLU A 739 -0.46 5.80 24.25
C GLU A 739 -1.68 4.98 23.80
N TYR A 740 -2.23 5.32 22.63
CA TYR A 740 -3.34 4.57 22.06
C TYR A 740 -2.90 3.18 21.57
N ALA A 741 -1.74 3.09 20.90
CA ALA A 741 -1.15 1.83 20.49
C ALA A 741 -0.83 0.91 21.67
N GLN A 742 -0.36 1.47 22.79
CA GLN A 742 -0.08 0.71 24.01
C GLN A 742 -1.37 0.10 24.60
N SER A 743 -2.51 0.80 24.53
CA SER A 743 -3.81 0.25 24.95
C SER A 743 -4.32 -0.90 24.07
N GLN A 744 -3.82 -1.02 22.84
CA GLN A 744 -4.18 -2.04 21.86
C GLN A 744 -3.14 -3.16 21.76
N LYS A 745 -2.10 -3.15 22.62
CA LYS A 745 -1.03 -4.15 22.62
C LYS A 745 -1.61 -5.53 22.91
N ALA A 746 -1.47 -6.45 21.96
CA ALA A 746 -1.90 -7.83 22.13
C ALA A 746 -0.82 -8.64 22.88
N GLU A 747 -1.23 -9.58 23.73
CA GLU A 747 -0.32 -10.55 24.34
C GLU A 747 0.12 -11.58 23.30
N ILE A 748 1.23 -11.29 22.61
CA ILE A 748 1.81 -12.14 21.56
C ILE A 748 3.31 -12.30 21.85
N ASP A 749 3.86 -13.48 21.55
CA ASP A 749 5.32 -13.67 21.53
C ASP A 749 5.95 -12.78 20.46
N ILE A 750 6.72 -11.79 20.90
CA ILE A 750 7.34 -10.76 20.06
C ILE A 750 8.32 -11.37 19.04
N VAL A 751 9.00 -12.48 19.38
CA VAL A 751 9.97 -13.10 18.47
C VAL A 751 9.25 -13.71 17.27
N GLU A 752 8.14 -14.38 17.52
CA GLU A 752 7.32 -14.98 16.48
C GLU A 752 6.52 -13.91 15.72
N ALA A 753 6.01 -12.89 16.41
CA ALA A 753 5.34 -11.73 15.82
C ALA A 753 6.22 -11.01 14.78
N ARG A 754 7.52 -10.81 15.07
CA ARG A 754 8.46 -10.20 14.11
C ARG A 754 8.61 -11.02 12.82
N LYS A 755 8.63 -12.35 12.91
CA LYS A 755 8.66 -13.22 11.72
C LYS A 755 7.35 -13.12 10.94
N GLN A 756 6.22 -13.13 11.63
CA GLN A 756 4.90 -13.01 11.02
C GLN A 756 4.72 -11.67 10.29
N VAL A 757 5.22 -10.55 10.85
CA VAL A 757 5.23 -9.25 10.17
C VAL A 757 5.98 -9.32 8.82
N VAL A 758 7.14 -9.98 8.78
CA VAL A 758 7.91 -10.14 7.53
C VAL A 758 7.15 -11.00 6.52
N ILE A 759 6.58 -12.13 6.96
CA ILE A 759 5.80 -13.04 6.10
C ILE A 759 4.57 -12.31 5.53
N LEU A 760 3.78 -11.65 6.38
CA LEU A 760 2.58 -10.92 5.96
C LEU A 760 2.91 -9.79 4.99
N ARG A 761 4.02 -9.06 5.19
CA ARG A 761 4.49 -8.04 4.24
C ARG A 761 4.88 -8.64 2.89
N GLN A 762 5.56 -9.78 2.88
CA GLN A 762 5.88 -10.50 1.64
C GLN A 762 4.62 -11.00 0.93
N GLU A 763 3.68 -11.57 1.66
CA GLU A 763 2.40 -12.03 1.11
C GLU A 763 1.60 -10.86 0.52
N ILE A 764 1.50 -9.74 1.23
CA ILE A 764 0.86 -8.51 0.73
C ILE A 764 1.58 -7.98 -0.51
N SER A 765 2.91 -7.97 -0.52
CA SER A 765 3.69 -7.54 -1.68
C SER A 765 3.51 -8.47 -2.89
N SER A 766 3.40 -9.79 -2.66
CA SER A 766 3.19 -10.79 -3.72
C SER A 766 1.83 -10.65 -4.41
N LEU A 767 0.84 -10.05 -3.73
CA LEU A 767 -0.43 -9.70 -4.35
C LEU A 767 -0.24 -8.60 -5.42
N GLY A 768 0.83 -7.80 -5.40
CA GLY A 768 1.08 -6.76 -6.39
C GLY A 768 0.01 -5.65 -6.35
N ASN A 769 -0.34 -5.06 -7.50
CA ASN A 769 -1.36 -4.01 -7.54
C ASN A 769 -2.75 -4.60 -7.26
N VAL A 770 -3.40 -4.09 -6.21
CA VAL A 770 -4.74 -4.48 -5.75
C VAL A 770 -5.66 -3.29 -5.90
N ASN A 771 -6.79 -3.47 -6.60
CA ASN A 771 -7.84 -2.47 -6.70
C ASN A 771 -8.78 -2.61 -5.48
N LEU A 772 -8.76 -1.65 -4.56
CA LEU A 772 -9.57 -1.69 -3.34
C LEU A 772 -11.07 -1.42 -3.60
N ASP A 773 -11.41 -0.80 -4.72
CA ASP A 773 -12.79 -0.50 -5.11
C ASP A 773 -13.48 -1.70 -5.80
N ALA A 774 -12.68 -2.69 -6.23
CA ALA A 774 -13.17 -3.86 -6.97
C ALA A 774 -14.28 -4.67 -6.28
N PRO A 775 -14.33 -4.85 -4.94
CA PRO A 775 -15.46 -5.50 -4.27
C PRO A 775 -16.78 -4.76 -4.47
N GLN A 776 -16.77 -3.43 -4.40
CA GLN A 776 -17.96 -2.62 -4.58
C GLN A 776 -18.38 -2.56 -6.05
N GLU A 777 -17.42 -2.36 -6.96
CA GLU A 777 -17.67 -2.42 -8.42
C GLU A 777 -18.21 -3.79 -8.85
N TYR A 778 -17.65 -4.89 -8.34
CA TYR A 778 -18.14 -6.24 -8.60
C TYR A 778 -19.60 -6.40 -8.15
N LYS A 779 -19.94 -5.90 -6.95
CA LYS A 779 -21.30 -5.99 -6.43
C LYS A 779 -22.29 -5.23 -7.33
N GLU A 780 -22.00 -3.98 -7.67
CA GLU A 780 -22.87 -3.15 -8.50
C GLU A 780 -23.07 -3.75 -9.90
N VAL A 781 -21.98 -4.21 -10.54
CA VAL A 781 -22.03 -4.79 -11.88
C VAL A 781 -22.72 -6.16 -11.88
N SER A 782 -22.47 -6.99 -10.85
CA SER A 782 -23.11 -8.32 -10.71
C SER A 782 -24.61 -8.21 -10.48
N GLU A 783 -25.06 -7.29 -9.60
CA GLU A 783 -26.49 -7.05 -9.37
C GLU A 783 -27.19 -6.56 -10.64
N ARG A 784 -26.55 -5.66 -11.40
CA ARG A 784 -27.07 -5.19 -12.68
C ARG A 784 -27.15 -6.30 -13.73
N PHE A 785 -26.14 -7.16 -13.81
CA PHE A 785 -26.11 -8.32 -14.71
C PHE A 785 -27.24 -9.31 -14.40
N GLU A 786 -27.45 -9.64 -13.12
CA GLU A 786 -28.52 -10.53 -12.68
C GLU A 786 -29.91 -9.94 -12.99
N PHE A 787 -30.09 -8.64 -12.72
CA PHE A 787 -31.35 -7.95 -12.99
C PHE A 787 -31.70 -7.97 -14.49
N LEU A 788 -30.75 -7.60 -15.36
CA LEU A 788 -30.98 -7.58 -16.81
C LEU A 788 -31.19 -8.99 -17.37
N SER A 789 -30.48 -9.99 -16.85
CA SER A 789 -30.68 -11.40 -17.25
C SER A 789 -32.11 -11.87 -16.98
N ARG A 790 -32.70 -11.52 -15.83
CA ARG A 790 -34.11 -11.82 -15.54
C ARG A 790 -35.06 -11.11 -16.50
N GLN A 791 -34.80 -9.83 -16.81
CA GLN A 791 -35.62 -9.07 -17.76
C GLN A 791 -35.57 -9.65 -19.18
N ARG A 792 -34.42 -10.17 -19.62
CA ARG A 792 -34.30 -10.90 -20.89
C ARG A 792 -35.26 -12.08 -20.93
N ASP A 793 -35.25 -12.89 -19.88
CA ASP A 793 -36.04 -14.12 -19.80
C ASP A 793 -37.54 -13.81 -19.81
N ASP A 794 -37.96 -12.76 -19.11
CA ASP A 794 -39.34 -12.27 -19.15
C ASP A 794 -39.75 -11.78 -20.55
N LEU A 795 -38.86 -11.08 -21.27
CA LEU A 795 -39.11 -10.62 -22.64
C LEU A 795 -39.17 -11.77 -23.65
N MET A 796 -38.34 -12.81 -23.48
CA MET A 796 -38.42 -14.04 -24.28
C MET A 796 -39.78 -14.72 -24.08
N ALA A 797 -40.21 -14.91 -22.84
CA ALA A 797 -41.53 -15.49 -22.55
C ALA A 797 -42.68 -14.64 -23.12
N ALA A 798 -42.55 -13.31 -23.12
CA ALA A 798 -43.55 -12.42 -23.72
C ALA A 798 -43.57 -12.51 -25.26
N LYS A 799 -42.40 -12.67 -25.90
CA LYS A 799 -42.28 -12.89 -27.35
C LYS A 799 -43.01 -14.17 -27.76
N ASP A 800 -42.79 -15.26 -27.05
CA ASP A 800 -43.38 -16.56 -27.37
C ASP A 800 -44.92 -16.52 -27.28
N LYS A 801 -45.47 -15.86 -26.25
CA LYS A 801 -46.92 -15.63 -26.13
C LYS A 801 -47.51 -14.80 -27.28
N ILE A 802 -46.76 -13.86 -27.84
CA ILE A 802 -47.23 -13.06 -28.99
C ILE A 802 -47.28 -13.94 -30.25
N LEU A 803 -46.30 -14.83 -30.43
CA LEU A 803 -46.29 -15.79 -31.54
C LEU A 803 -47.49 -16.75 -31.46
N GLU A 804 -47.74 -17.33 -30.29
CA GLU A 804 -48.90 -18.21 -30.07
C GLU A 804 -50.23 -17.51 -30.42
N ALA A 805 -50.39 -16.25 -30.01
CA ALA A 805 -51.60 -15.48 -30.33
C ALA A 805 -51.72 -15.16 -31.83
N ILE A 806 -50.61 -15.00 -32.56
CA ILE A 806 -50.61 -14.78 -34.00
C ILE A 806 -51.08 -16.04 -34.73
N ASP A 807 -50.57 -17.19 -34.34
CA ASP A 807 -50.93 -18.48 -34.94
C ASP A 807 -52.42 -18.79 -34.71
N GLU A 808 -52.93 -18.55 -33.51
CA GLU A 808 -54.37 -18.71 -33.20
C GLU A 808 -55.25 -17.80 -34.08
N MET A 809 -54.84 -16.55 -34.32
CA MET A 809 -55.58 -15.63 -35.19
C MET A 809 -55.58 -16.10 -36.65
N ASP A 810 -54.49 -16.66 -37.15
CA ASP A 810 -54.40 -17.19 -38.50
C ASP A 810 -55.35 -18.37 -38.73
N ASP A 811 -55.39 -19.31 -37.78
CA ASP A 811 -56.29 -20.46 -37.83
C ASP A 811 -57.77 -20.05 -37.88
N ILE A 812 -58.14 -19.03 -37.09
CA ILE A 812 -59.50 -18.49 -37.08
C ILE A 812 -59.82 -17.83 -38.42
N MET A 813 -58.90 -17.05 -38.98
CA MET A 813 -59.10 -16.36 -40.25
C MET A 813 -59.27 -17.32 -41.42
N VAL A 814 -58.44 -18.37 -41.52
CA VAL A 814 -58.53 -19.38 -42.60
C VAL A 814 -59.90 -20.04 -42.58
N LYS A 815 -60.37 -20.50 -41.42
CA LYS A 815 -61.67 -21.17 -41.28
C LYS A 815 -62.83 -20.25 -41.66
N GLN A 816 -62.87 -19.04 -41.10
CA GLN A 816 -63.98 -18.10 -41.34
C GLN A 816 -64.04 -17.62 -42.79
N PHE A 817 -62.89 -17.36 -43.41
CA PHE A 817 -62.84 -16.93 -44.81
C PHE A 817 -63.32 -18.04 -45.76
N GLN A 818 -62.83 -19.27 -45.57
CA GLN A 818 -63.21 -20.42 -46.39
C GLN A 818 -64.71 -20.70 -46.31
N GLU A 819 -65.26 -20.79 -45.08
CA GLU A 819 -66.69 -21.03 -44.87
C GLU A 819 -67.58 -19.97 -45.53
N MET A 820 -67.19 -18.70 -45.45
CA MET A 820 -67.97 -17.61 -46.06
C MET A 820 -67.83 -17.60 -47.58
N PHE A 821 -66.62 -17.82 -48.10
CA PHE A 821 -66.38 -17.90 -49.55
C PHE A 821 -67.26 -18.98 -50.19
N ASP A 822 -67.31 -20.17 -49.59
CA ASP A 822 -68.11 -21.29 -50.08
C ASP A 822 -69.61 -20.98 -50.04
N LYS A 823 -70.10 -20.31 -48.98
CA LYS A 823 -71.49 -19.84 -48.89
C LYS A 823 -71.84 -18.84 -49.99
N ILE A 824 -70.97 -17.86 -50.25
CA ILE A 824 -71.20 -16.85 -51.30
C ILE A 824 -71.19 -17.52 -52.68
N ASN A 825 -70.23 -18.42 -52.93
CA ASN A 825 -70.11 -19.13 -54.19
C ASN A 825 -71.35 -19.98 -54.50
N ALA A 826 -71.92 -20.65 -53.48
CA ALA A 826 -73.15 -21.43 -53.61
C ALA A 826 -74.36 -20.58 -54.01
N GLN A 827 -74.47 -19.34 -53.51
CA GLN A 827 -75.60 -18.45 -53.82
C GLN A 827 -75.44 -17.72 -55.17
N LEU A 828 -74.20 -17.53 -55.65
CA LEU A 828 -73.92 -16.69 -56.82
C LEU A 828 -74.64 -17.11 -58.08
N ASN A 829 -74.65 -18.41 -58.38
CA ASN A 829 -75.26 -18.91 -59.61
C ASN A 829 -76.78 -18.68 -59.64
N ASP A 830 -77.45 -18.79 -58.48
CA ASP A 830 -78.91 -18.59 -58.38
C ASP A 830 -79.27 -17.11 -58.50
N VAL A 831 -78.53 -16.24 -57.79
CA VAL A 831 -78.68 -14.77 -57.91
C VAL A 831 -78.42 -14.31 -59.33
N PHE A 832 -77.37 -14.84 -59.96
CA PHE A 832 -77.01 -14.51 -61.34
C PHE A 832 -78.14 -14.84 -62.31
N ARG A 833 -78.73 -16.04 -62.20
CA ARG A 833 -79.86 -16.44 -63.05
C ARG A 833 -81.10 -15.58 -62.83
N ALA A 834 -81.38 -15.18 -61.59
CA ALA A 834 -82.53 -14.33 -61.28
C ALA A 834 -82.41 -12.93 -61.90
N LEU A 835 -81.20 -12.34 -61.90
CA LEU A 835 -80.96 -10.99 -62.43
C LEU A 835 -80.73 -10.97 -63.96
N PHE A 836 -79.96 -11.93 -64.51
CA PHE A 836 -79.70 -12.01 -65.96
C PHE A 836 -80.79 -12.72 -66.76
N GLY A 837 -81.73 -13.42 -66.10
CA GLY A 837 -82.77 -14.22 -66.76
C GLY A 837 -82.26 -15.54 -67.37
N GLY A 838 -81.06 -15.99 -66.98
CA GLY A 838 -80.39 -17.19 -67.47
C GLY A 838 -78.87 -17.15 -67.25
N GLY A 839 -78.13 -18.18 -67.68
CA GLY A 839 -76.67 -18.25 -67.59
C GLY A 839 -76.11 -19.02 -66.39
N LYS A 840 -74.78 -18.91 -66.18
CA LYS A 840 -74.03 -19.51 -65.07
C LYS A 840 -72.94 -18.57 -64.55
N ALA A 841 -72.68 -18.58 -63.25
CA ALA A 841 -71.57 -17.86 -62.64
C ALA A 841 -70.96 -18.66 -61.47
N ARG A 842 -69.64 -18.57 -61.28
CA ARG A 842 -68.93 -19.18 -60.14
C ARG A 842 -67.72 -18.34 -59.72
N LEU A 843 -67.34 -18.46 -58.46
CA LEU A 843 -66.11 -17.94 -57.88
C LEU A 843 -65.05 -19.04 -57.78
N PHE A 844 -63.78 -18.65 -57.92
CA PHE A 844 -62.65 -19.52 -57.60
C PHE A 844 -61.48 -18.70 -57.02
N MET A 845 -60.63 -19.37 -56.23
CA MET A 845 -59.39 -18.80 -55.73
C MET A 845 -58.26 -19.09 -56.73
N VAL A 846 -57.36 -18.12 -56.92
CA VAL A 846 -56.23 -18.25 -57.87
C VAL A 846 -55.23 -19.30 -57.39
N ASP A 847 -54.93 -19.29 -56.10
CA ASP A 847 -54.11 -20.26 -55.37
C ASP A 847 -54.89 -20.82 -54.16
N PRO A 848 -55.37 -22.07 -54.18
CA PRO A 848 -56.11 -22.67 -53.08
C PRO A 848 -55.29 -23.01 -51.83
N GLU A 849 -53.95 -23.08 -51.93
CA GLU A 849 -53.09 -23.47 -50.80
C GLU A 849 -52.80 -22.29 -49.85
N ASP A 850 -52.83 -21.05 -50.36
CA ASP A 850 -52.68 -19.82 -49.56
C ASP A 850 -54.02 -19.10 -49.41
N VAL A 851 -54.91 -19.68 -48.60
CA VAL A 851 -56.25 -19.14 -48.33
C VAL A 851 -56.20 -17.70 -47.80
N LEU A 852 -55.14 -17.25 -47.13
CA LEU A 852 -55.05 -15.92 -46.52
C LEU A 852 -54.58 -14.81 -47.47
N ASN A 853 -53.80 -15.14 -48.51
CA ASN A 853 -53.27 -14.13 -49.45
C ASN A 853 -53.74 -14.30 -50.90
N THR A 854 -54.40 -15.41 -51.24
CA THR A 854 -54.85 -15.70 -52.62
C THR A 854 -55.92 -14.74 -53.16
N GLY A 855 -55.84 -14.41 -54.45
CA GLY A 855 -56.84 -13.58 -55.14
C GLY A 855 -58.14 -14.33 -55.46
N ILE A 856 -59.25 -13.60 -55.62
CA ILE A 856 -60.56 -14.14 -56.00
C ILE A 856 -60.96 -13.69 -57.41
N ASP A 857 -61.20 -14.66 -58.29
CA ASP A 857 -61.68 -14.40 -59.65
C ASP A 857 -63.07 -14.99 -59.91
N ILE A 858 -63.73 -14.46 -60.95
CA ILE A 858 -65.14 -14.73 -61.25
C ILE A 858 -65.27 -15.22 -62.69
N ASP A 859 -65.76 -16.44 -62.84
CA ASP A 859 -66.17 -16.99 -64.13
C ASP A 859 -67.66 -16.69 -64.37
N VAL A 860 -67.97 -15.99 -65.46
CA VAL A 860 -69.35 -15.62 -65.81
C VAL A 860 -69.70 -16.05 -67.23
N GLN A 861 -70.90 -16.61 -67.38
CA GLN A 861 -71.51 -17.00 -68.64
C GLN A 861 -72.95 -16.47 -68.76
N PRO A 862 -73.16 -15.31 -69.42
CA PRO A 862 -74.50 -14.81 -69.72
C PRO A 862 -75.26 -15.70 -70.73
N PRO A 863 -76.60 -15.62 -70.78
CA PRO A 863 -77.39 -16.41 -71.72
C PRO A 863 -77.00 -16.10 -73.18
N GLY A 864 -76.61 -17.15 -73.93
CA GLY A 864 -76.20 -17.04 -75.34
C GLY A 864 -74.73 -16.69 -75.59
N LYS A 865 -73.89 -16.53 -74.56
CA LYS A 865 -72.44 -16.24 -74.69
C LYS A 865 -71.57 -17.36 -74.06
N THR A 866 -70.30 -17.42 -74.45
CA THR A 866 -69.29 -18.29 -73.81
C THR A 866 -68.79 -17.67 -72.50
N VAL A 867 -68.13 -18.47 -71.67
CA VAL A 867 -67.46 -17.98 -70.44
C VAL A 867 -66.40 -16.97 -70.83
N GLN A 868 -66.45 -15.77 -70.24
CA GLN A 868 -65.46 -14.72 -70.46
C GLN A 868 -65.06 -14.09 -69.13
N ASN A 869 -63.87 -13.50 -69.08
CA ASN A 869 -63.42 -12.73 -67.93
C ASN A 869 -64.28 -11.46 -67.77
N ILE A 870 -64.61 -11.09 -66.53
CA ILE A 870 -65.43 -9.92 -66.19
C ILE A 870 -65.00 -8.62 -66.91
N ARG A 871 -63.71 -8.46 -67.21
CA ARG A 871 -63.17 -7.26 -67.87
C ARG A 871 -63.60 -7.07 -69.32
N LEU A 872 -64.02 -8.13 -70.01
CA LEU A 872 -64.36 -8.13 -71.44
C LEU A 872 -65.84 -7.79 -71.72
N PHE A 873 -66.66 -7.68 -70.68
CA PHE A 873 -68.10 -7.36 -70.80
C PHE A 873 -68.36 -5.85 -70.96
N SER A 874 -69.55 -5.50 -71.47
CA SER A 874 -69.98 -4.10 -71.57
C SER A 874 -70.19 -3.45 -70.19
N GLY A 875 -70.17 -2.12 -70.09
CA GLY A 875 -70.32 -1.42 -68.82
C GLY A 875 -71.61 -1.75 -68.04
N GLY A 876 -72.72 -1.97 -68.75
CA GLY A 876 -73.98 -2.41 -68.14
C GLY A 876 -73.93 -3.86 -67.63
N GLU A 877 -73.34 -4.78 -68.40
CA GLU A 877 -73.15 -6.18 -68.00
C GLU A 877 -72.18 -6.31 -66.82
N LYS A 878 -71.06 -5.58 -66.83
CA LYS A 878 -70.11 -5.50 -65.70
C LYS A 878 -70.80 -5.05 -64.42
N SER A 879 -71.62 -4.01 -64.53
CA SER A 879 -72.38 -3.48 -63.38
C SER A 879 -73.35 -4.54 -62.84
N LEU A 880 -74.03 -5.27 -63.72
CA LEU A 880 -74.96 -6.32 -63.32
C LEU A 880 -74.25 -7.54 -62.70
N ILE A 881 -73.06 -7.92 -63.19
CA ILE A 881 -72.22 -8.98 -62.59
C ILE A 881 -71.81 -8.61 -61.16
N ALA A 882 -71.32 -7.38 -60.97
CA ALA A 882 -70.93 -6.86 -59.65
C ALA A 882 -72.13 -6.81 -58.69
N ILE A 883 -73.31 -6.40 -59.17
CA ILE A 883 -74.57 -6.45 -58.42
C ILE A 883 -74.93 -7.89 -58.03
N CYS A 884 -74.73 -8.88 -58.91
CA CYS A 884 -74.98 -10.29 -58.59
C CYS A 884 -74.08 -10.77 -57.44
N VAL A 885 -72.78 -10.47 -57.47
CA VAL A 885 -71.86 -10.84 -56.39
C VAL A 885 -72.26 -10.17 -55.08
N LEU A 886 -72.59 -8.87 -55.13
CA LEU A 886 -73.08 -8.16 -53.97
C LEU A 886 -74.32 -8.82 -53.36
N PHE A 887 -75.34 -9.13 -54.16
CA PHE A 887 -76.54 -9.81 -53.65
C PHE A 887 -76.25 -11.22 -53.15
N SER A 888 -75.24 -11.90 -53.69
CA SER A 888 -74.78 -13.20 -53.20
C SER A 888 -74.16 -13.08 -51.82
N ILE A 889 -73.40 -12.00 -51.59
CA ILE A 889 -72.88 -11.64 -50.27
C ILE A 889 -74.03 -11.30 -49.32
N LEU A 890 -75.00 -10.47 -49.73
CA LEU A 890 -76.16 -10.12 -48.90
C LEU A 890 -77.02 -11.33 -48.51
N LYS A 891 -77.10 -12.34 -49.38
CA LYS A 891 -77.80 -13.59 -49.11
C LYS A 891 -76.99 -14.56 -48.23
N ALA A 892 -75.66 -14.58 -48.37
CA ALA A 892 -74.78 -15.38 -47.52
C ALA A 892 -74.61 -14.77 -46.11
N ARG A 893 -74.68 -13.43 -46.01
CA ARG A 893 -74.62 -12.66 -44.77
C ARG A 893 -75.64 -11.52 -44.84
N THR A 894 -76.72 -11.65 -44.07
CA THR A 894 -77.75 -10.62 -43.96
C THR A 894 -77.17 -9.34 -43.37
N MET A 895 -77.20 -8.26 -44.13
CA MET A 895 -76.80 -6.93 -43.66
C MET A 895 -78.03 -6.14 -43.22
N PRO A 896 -78.03 -5.55 -42.01
CA PRO A 896 -79.23 -4.90 -41.47
C PRO A 896 -79.67 -3.65 -42.25
N LEU A 897 -78.73 -2.95 -42.88
CA LEU A 897 -78.97 -1.73 -43.65
C LEU A 897 -78.12 -1.75 -44.93
N CYS A 898 -78.74 -1.46 -46.07
CA CYS A 898 -78.12 -1.33 -47.39
C CYS A 898 -78.53 -0.01 -48.03
N ILE A 899 -77.57 0.74 -48.55
CA ILE A 899 -77.78 2.05 -49.17
C ILE A 899 -77.25 1.99 -50.60
N PHE A 900 -78.15 2.11 -51.57
CA PHE A 900 -77.83 2.07 -53.00
C PHE A 900 -77.99 3.46 -53.59
N ASP A 901 -76.93 3.97 -54.21
CA ASP A 901 -76.92 5.30 -54.84
C ASP A 901 -76.70 5.18 -56.34
N GLU A 902 -77.79 5.31 -57.10
CA GLU A 902 -77.84 5.24 -58.57
C GLU A 902 -77.17 3.98 -59.16
N VAL A 903 -77.27 2.87 -58.44
CA VAL A 903 -76.65 1.57 -58.78
C VAL A 903 -77.13 1.03 -60.13
N GLU A 904 -78.39 1.28 -60.46
CA GLU A 904 -79.06 0.79 -61.66
C GLU A 904 -78.95 1.75 -62.86
N ALA A 905 -78.21 2.87 -62.75
CA ALA A 905 -78.13 3.89 -63.79
C ALA A 905 -77.58 3.37 -65.13
N ALA A 906 -76.64 2.41 -65.07
CA ALA A 906 -76.02 1.80 -66.25
C ALA A 906 -76.80 0.59 -66.82
N LEU A 907 -77.94 0.23 -66.21
CA LEU A 907 -78.78 -0.89 -66.64
C LEU A 907 -79.86 -0.45 -67.64
N ASP A 908 -80.25 -1.35 -68.52
CA ASP A 908 -81.41 -1.18 -69.41
C ASP A 908 -82.73 -1.39 -68.66
N GLN A 909 -83.84 -0.99 -69.26
CA GLN A 909 -85.15 -0.99 -68.59
C GLN A 909 -85.56 -2.39 -68.08
N ALA A 910 -85.28 -3.44 -68.85
CA ALA A 910 -85.61 -4.81 -68.47
C ALA A 910 -84.82 -5.31 -67.26
N ASN A 911 -83.51 -5.01 -67.16
CA ASN A 911 -82.71 -5.40 -66.01
C ASN A 911 -82.98 -4.50 -64.78
N VAL A 912 -83.35 -3.22 -64.98
CA VAL A 912 -83.82 -2.34 -63.89
C VAL A 912 -85.05 -2.94 -63.19
N GLU A 913 -86.01 -3.46 -63.94
CA GLU A 913 -87.20 -4.09 -63.37
C GLU A 913 -86.89 -5.38 -62.61
N ARG A 914 -85.97 -6.21 -63.11
CA ARG A 914 -85.54 -7.43 -62.40
C ARG A 914 -84.78 -7.10 -61.13
N PHE A 915 -83.88 -6.12 -61.18
CA PHE A 915 -83.17 -5.59 -60.03
C PHE A 915 -84.14 -5.08 -58.96
N ALA A 916 -85.11 -4.25 -59.36
CA ALA A 916 -86.13 -3.71 -58.47
C ALA A 916 -86.99 -4.80 -57.81
N LYS A 917 -87.43 -5.80 -58.58
CA LYS A 917 -88.16 -6.96 -58.06
C LYS A 917 -87.30 -7.81 -57.11
N TYR A 918 -86.01 -7.92 -57.38
CA TYR A 918 -85.09 -8.69 -56.55
C TYR A 918 -84.82 -8.00 -55.20
N ILE A 919 -84.69 -6.66 -55.17
CA ILE A 919 -84.62 -5.89 -53.91
C ILE A 919 -85.83 -6.16 -53.02
N ALA A 920 -87.04 -6.19 -53.61
CA ALA A 920 -88.26 -6.44 -52.86
C ALA A 920 -88.33 -7.82 -52.19
N GLN A 921 -87.51 -8.80 -52.61
CA GLN A 921 -87.45 -10.12 -51.95
C GLN A 921 -86.84 -10.07 -50.55
N PHE A 922 -86.08 -9.03 -50.22
CA PHE A 922 -85.41 -8.88 -48.92
C PHE A 922 -86.23 -8.09 -47.88
N ARG A 923 -87.52 -7.83 -48.15
CA ARG A 923 -88.44 -7.20 -47.19
C ARG A 923 -88.52 -8.02 -45.90
N GLY A 924 -88.49 -7.37 -44.73
CA GLY A 924 -88.43 -8.00 -43.41
C GLY A 924 -87.06 -8.50 -42.96
N GLU A 925 -86.09 -8.65 -43.87
CA GLU A 925 -84.73 -9.12 -43.57
C GLU A 925 -83.71 -7.97 -43.49
N SER A 926 -83.78 -7.03 -44.43
CA SER A 926 -82.83 -5.91 -44.57
C SER A 926 -83.53 -4.61 -44.94
N GLN A 927 -83.07 -3.48 -44.38
CA GLN A 927 -83.54 -2.15 -44.76
C GLN A 927 -82.76 -1.65 -45.99
N PHE A 928 -83.45 -1.29 -47.07
CA PHE A 928 -82.89 -0.71 -48.28
C PHE A 928 -83.24 0.78 -48.42
N ILE A 929 -82.23 1.62 -48.57
CA ILE A 929 -82.37 3.03 -48.94
C ILE A 929 -81.81 3.20 -50.35
N VAL A 930 -82.69 3.40 -51.33
CA VAL A 930 -82.33 3.43 -52.75
C VAL A 930 -82.52 4.83 -53.30
N VAL A 931 -81.43 5.48 -53.71
CA VAL A 931 -81.47 6.75 -54.44
C VAL A 931 -81.58 6.43 -55.93
N THR A 932 -82.71 6.79 -56.53
CA THR A 932 -83.03 6.42 -57.92
C THR A 932 -83.80 7.52 -58.67
N HIS A 933 -83.63 7.56 -59.99
CA HIS A 933 -84.46 8.32 -60.92
C HIS A 933 -85.21 7.40 -61.92
N ARG A 934 -85.13 6.07 -61.74
CA ARG A 934 -85.72 5.07 -62.64
C ARG A 934 -87.13 4.67 -62.17
N PRO A 935 -88.18 4.81 -63.01
CA PRO A 935 -89.55 4.45 -62.64
C PRO A 935 -89.71 2.99 -62.17
N GLY A 936 -88.98 2.05 -62.78
CA GLY A 936 -89.06 0.63 -62.43
C GLY A 936 -88.65 0.32 -60.98
N THR A 937 -87.63 1.02 -60.48
CA THR A 937 -87.17 0.91 -59.08
C THR A 937 -88.11 1.64 -58.13
N MET A 938 -88.60 2.82 -58.51
CA MET A 938 -89.56 3.59 -57.71
C MET A 938 -90.84 2.81 -57.42
N ALA A 939 -91.34 2.05 -58.40
CA ALA A 939 -92.57 1.28 -58.28
C ALA A 939 -92.50 0.13 -57.25
N GLN A 940 -91.31 -0.31 -56.85
CA GLN A 940 -91.11 -1.41 -55.89
C GLN A 940 -90.76 -0.93 -54.48
N CYS A 941 -90.65 0.39 -54.27
CA CYS A 941 -90.41 1.00 -52.96
C CYS A 941 -91.69 1.08 -52.14
N ASP A 942 -91.59 0.92 -50.82
CA ASP A 942 -92.73 1.04 -49.88
C ASP A 942 -93.08 2.52 -49.61
N ALA A 943 -92.05 3.37 -49.55
CA ALA A 943 -92.19 4.81 -49.39
C ALA A 943 -91.20 5.57 -50.29
N LEU A 944 -91.63 6.72 -50.82
CA LEU A 944 -90.79 7.63 -51.60
C LEU A 944 -90.57 8.94 -50.84
N TYR A 945 -89.31 9.33 -50.71
CA TYR A 945 -88.90 10.64 -50.20
C TYR A 945 -88.48 11.50 -51.39
N GLY A 946 -89.33 12.46 -51.74
CA GLY A 946 -89.07 13.48 -52.73
C GLY A 946 -88.18 14.57 -52.16
N VAL A 947 -86.98 14.72 -52.70
CA VAL A 947 -86.10 15.86 -52.42
C VAL A 947 -86.37 16.94 -53.46
N THR A 948 -86.82 18.11 -53.03
CA THR A 948 -87.09 19.26 -53.90
C THR A 948 -86.27 20.47 -53.48
N MET A 949 -86.00 21.38 -54.41
CA MET A 949 -85.39 22.68 -54.12
C MET A 949 -86.40 23.77 -54.48
N GLN A 950 -87.27 24.14 -53.53
CA GLN A 950 -88.29 25.18 -53.75
C GLN A 950 -87.69 26.60 -53.75
N GLN A 951 -86.56 26.81 -53.07
CA GLN A 951 -85.81 28.07 -53.03
C GLN A 951 -84.38 27.83 -53.52
N ASN A 952 -83.87 28.68 -54.43
CA ASN A 952 -82.56 28.54 -55.07
C ASN A 952 -81.44 28.16 -54.08
N GLY A 953 -81.14 26.86 -53.97
CA GLY A 953 -80.01 26.30 -53.21
C GLY A 953 -80.30 25.66 -51.84
N VAL A 954 -81.55 25.56 -51.36
CA VAL A 954 -81.89 24.83 -50.11
C VAL A 954 -82.81 23.64 -50.41
N SER A 955 -82.41 22.44 -50.00
CA SER A 955 -83.19 21.20 -50.17
C SER A 955 -84.28 21.09 -49.11
N GLN A 956 -85.51 20.75 -49.51
CA GLN A 956 -86.62 20.36 -48.64
C GLN A 956 -87.10 18.96 -48.99
N LEU A 957 -87.60 18.25 -47.98
CA LEU A 957 -88.05 16.86 -48.07
C LEU A 957 -89.58 16.78 -48.06
N LEU A 958 -90.12 16.01 -49.00
CA LEU A 958 -91.53 15.65 -49.07
C LEU A 958 -91.62 14.12 -48.98
N LYS A 959 -92.45 13.59 -48.09
CA LYS A 959 -92.69 12.15 -47.96
C LYS A 959 -94.00 11.78 -48.63
N VAL A 960 -93.97 10.77 -49.49
CA VAL A 960 -95.17 10.18 -50.10
C VAL A 960 -95.14 8.67 -49.83
N LYS A 961 -96.18 8.15 -49.17
CA LYS A 961 -96.38 6.70 -49.06
C LYS A 961 -97.10 6.23 -50.32
N LEU A 962 -96.47 5.30 -51.06
CA LEU A 962 -97.03 4.79 -52.32
C LEU A 962 -98.38 4.09 -52.10
N GLN A 963 -98.55 3.40 -50.96
CA GLN A 963 -99.82 2.78 -50.57
C GLN A 963 -100.95 3.81 -50.39
N ASP A 964 -100.64 5.00 -49.87
CA ASP A 964 -101.64 6.07 -49.68
C ASP A 964 -101.95 6.80 -51.00
N ALA A 965 -100.97 6.95 -51.89
CA ALA A 965 -101.14 7.57 -53.20
C ALA A 965 -101.99 6.71 -54.15
N ILE A 966 -101.83 5.39 -54.15
CA ILE A 966 -102.68 4.45 -54.90
C ILE A 966 -104.14 4.55 -54.41
N ASN A 967 -104.35 4.63 -53.09
CA ASN A 967 -105.67 4.79 -52.48
C ASN A 967 -106.31 6.19 -52.71
N MET A 968 -105.52 7.22 -53.07
CA MET A 968 -106.02 8.57 -53.41
C MET A 968 -106.50 8.65 -54.87
N ILE A 969 -105.85 7.94 -55.79
CA ILE A 969 -106.28 7.84 -57.20
C ILE A 969 -107.67 7.18 -57.28
N ASP A 970 -107.94 6.17 -56.44
CA ASP A 970 -109.25 5.51 -56.37
C ASP A 970 -110.37 6.38 -55.73
N LYS A 971 -110.05 7.52 -55.10
CA LYS A 971 -111.03 8.42 -54.45
C LYS A 971 -111.36 9.69 -55.22
N GLU A 972 -110.52 10.13 -56.15
CA GLU A 972 -110.82 11.30 -57.01
C GLU A 972 -111.65 10.95 -58.27
N GLU A 973 -111.82 9.67 -58.61
CA GLU A 973 -112.78 9.24 -59.65
C GLU A 973 -114.26 9.29 -59.22
N VAL A 974 -114.59 9.72 -57.99
CA VAL A 974 -115.98 9.78 -57.47
C VAL A 974 -116.51 11.20 -57.24
N LYS A 975 -115.84 12.25 -57.74
CA LYS A 975 -116.45 13.58 -57.93
C LYS A 975 -116.08 14.18 -59.30
N ALA A 976 -116.59 13.54 -60.35
CA ALA A 976 -117.07 14.20 -61.55
C ALA A 976 -118.59 13.98 -61.64
#